data_AF-A0A7S2LEE3-F1
#
_entry.id   AF-A0A7S2LEE3-F1
#
_cell.length_a   1.000
_cell.length_b   1.000
_cell.length_c   1.000
_cell.angle_alpha   90.00
_cell.angle_beta   90.00
_cell.angle_gamma   90.00
#
_symmetry.space_group_name_H-M   'P 1'
#
loop_
_entity.id
_entity.type
_entity.pdbx_description
1 polymer ?
#
loop_
_entity_poly.entity_id
_entity_poly.type
_entity_poly.pdbx_seq_one_letter_code
_entity_poly.pdbx_strand_id
1 'polypeptide(L)'
;MQTAHNLVLHGGALDAHHHAAHFPAAFEAELSHLHHSMPGFVYTTPQKARHDFDESTLSTAASTTGPPAADDVVPKAQYNQLKANFDQLLALYHDSCLALANMHERHGEVMCHWAKHMTHHAEIIHYAAEAENQLGAGGMKRTVAKKTKRKAPILGVMRLDYNYPPAVGDTDSPASFGYDVMYRVVPGLTFEIAQAGTFEEKVERYFAEAIKWLENKGANAITGDCGFMMAFQILARKIATRPVFMSSMVQCPIIACAFDPNEKIMIMTANSMSLKPQKDVLLSSCGFDVNEERFIIVGCQNVKYFDAVARGEAVPMEKVQPGVVALAQETIRRQPMIRGILLECTELPAYADALRAKTGLPVWDAITGADFYINAYKDNPRFGINDWQAEWDETVDEYEFASNLAKSEASDVVSGFKKKQQAKAAAAKSLKKKIEKQCKKNSAPCLGVVRLDYNYPPAAGDIDCPGSYDYDVKYRCVPGLTFAMAQSGKMTPKVQEEFMNACRDLEKRGCCGITGDCGFMMAFQPLARTAVNIPVFMSSMVQCPMVSVAFDKYDRILILTANGETLKPQKDILLNQCGFDVDDTRFIIKGCQNIPGFDAVAKGEQVDVEFVTPGMIEMVKGILSDDPSIRAIVLECTELPPYADALRAQFSLPVWDAITCADFFISSRKDNPRFGLNQWQADWDGIQDEYTLGQNLSQEAQSRLLNA
;
A
#
# COMPACT_ATOMS: atom_id res chain seq x y z
N MET A 1 -21.12 5.45 -61.76
CA MET A 1 -21.37 6.90 -61.93
C MET A 1 -20.30 7.62 -61.11
N GLN A 2 -19.30 8.19 -61.77
CA GLN A 2 -19.25 9.58 -62.25
C GLN A 2 -18.83 10.54 -61.11
N THR A 3 -17.54 10.85 -61.00
CA THR A 3 -16.81 11.99 -61.64
C THR A 3 -17.13 13.32 -60.94
N ALA A 4 -16.20 14.06 -60.33
CA ALA A 4 -14.76 14.28 -60.60
C ALA A 4 -14.46 15.03 -61.92
N HIS A 5 -14.10 16.30 -61.79
CA HIS A 5 -13.33 17.13 -62.74
C HIS A 5 -12.01 17.50 -62.01
N ASN A 6 -10.80 17.48 -62.59
CA ASN A 6 -10.27 18.15 -63.80
C ASN A 6 -10.31 19.69 -63.68
N LEU A 7 -9.27 20.49 -63.98
CA LEU A 7 -7.92 20.31 -64.57
C LEU A 7 -7.03 21.50 -64.01
N VAL A 8 -5.70 21.70 -64.16
CA VAL A 8 -4.68 21.35 -65.17
C VAL A 8 -3.27 21.15 -64.51
N LEU A 9 -2.34 20.67 -65.33
CA LEU A 9 -0.87 20.47 -65.22
C LEU A 9 -0.07 21.81 -65.06
N HIS A 10 1.23 21.87 -64.72
CA HIS A 10 2.39 21.25 -65.39
C HIS A 10 3.73 21.27 -64.61
N GLY A 11 4.62 20.31 -64.90
CA GLY A 11 6.09 20.36 -64.74
C GLY A 11 6.66 19.79 -63.41
N GLY A 12 7.75 18.99 -63.39
CA GLY A 12 8.43 18.26 -64.48
C GLY A 12 9.94 18.01 -64.25
N ALA A 13 10.38 16.72 -64.26
CA ALA A 13 11.79 16.25 -64.26
C ALA A 13 12.62 16.49 -62.97
N LEU A 14 13.65 15.71 -62.58
CA LEU A 14 14.29 14.48 -63.14
C LEU A 14 14.96 13.64 -62.01
N ASP A 15 15.51 12.46 -62.34
CA ASP A 15 15.98 11.38 -61.43
C ASP A 15 17.24 11.63 -60.56
N ALA A 16 17.39 10.84 -59.46
CA ALA A 16 18.68 10.26 -59.02
C ALA A 16 18.55 9.04 -58.05
N HIS A 17 18.65 7.84 -58.63
CA HIS A 17 18.90 6.47 -58.10
C HIS A 17 19.42 6.16 -56.67
N HIS A 18 18.96 4.98 -56.18
CA HIS A 18 19.62 3.97 -55.31
C HIS A 18 20.10 4.36 -53.89
N HIS A 19 19.65 3.70 -52.82
CA HIS A 19 19.94 2.28 -52.52
C HIS A 19 18.82 1.58 -51.71
N ALA A 20 18.58 0.30 -51.99
CA ALA A 20 17.79 -0.59 -51.13
C ALA A 20 18.71 -1.65 -50.50
N ALA A 21 18.50 -1.96 -49.22
CA ALA A 21 19.18 -3.04 -48.51
C ALA A 21 18.24 -4.24 -48.37
N HIS A 22 18.69 -5.43 -48.77
CA HIS A 22 17.92 -6.66 -48.63
C HIS A 22 17.97 -7.20 -47.19
N PHE A 23 16.81 -7.59 -46.66
CA PHE A 23 16.74 -8.46 -45.48
C PHE A 23 17.07 -9.93 -45.87
N PRO A 24 17.76 -10.71 -45.02
CA PRO A 24 18.06 -12.12 -45.32
C PRO A 24 16.81 -13.01 -45.19
N ALA A 25 16.52 -13.81 -46.22
CA ALA A 25 15.37 -14.72 -46.27
C ALA A 25 15.40 -15.90 -45.27
N ALA A 26 16.41 -15.99 -44.40
CA ALA A 26 16.46 -16.97 -43.32
C ALA A 26 15.39 -16.70 -42.24
N PHE A 27 15.05 -15.43 -41.99
CA PHE A 27 14.20 -15.02 -40.87
C PHE A 27 12.73 -15.44 -41.04
N GLU A 28 12.22 -15.50 -42.28
CA GLU A 28 10.85 -15.95 -42.57
C GLU A 28 10.66 -17.46 -42.34
N ALA A 29 11.73 -18.25 -42.48
CA ALA A 29 11.68 -19.71 -42.29
C ALA A 29 11.43 -20.09 -40.82
N GLU A 30 12.15 -19.47 -39.87
CA GLU A 30 11.98 -19.74 -38.43
C GLU A 30 10.62 -19.26 -37.90
N LEU A 31 10.15 -18.10 -38.36
CA LEU A 31 8.83 -17.56 -38.00
C LEU A 31 7.68 -18.49 -38.42
N SER A 32 7.80 -19.20 -39.56
CA SER A 32 6.78 -20.14 -40.02
C SER A 32 6.62 -21.37 -39.11
N HIS A 33 7.69 -21.80 -38.45
CA HIS A 33 7.69 -22.94 -37.52
C HIS A 33 7.06 -22.59 -36.17
N LEU A 34 7.36 -21.41 -35.62
CA LEU A 34 6.76 -20.90 -34.37
C LEU A 34 5.23 -20.78 -34.47
N HIS A 35 4.71 -20.46 -35.64
CA HIS A 35 3.27 -20.24 -35.84
C HIS A 35 2.40 -21.51 -35.75
N HIS A 36 3.01 -22.71 -35.80
CA HIS A 36 2.31 -23.99 -35.72
C HIS A 36 2.22 -24.58 -34.30
N SER A 37 2.96 -24.05 -33.32
CA SER A 37 3.04 -24.63 -31.96
C SER A 37 2.17 -23.93 -30.91
N MET A 38 1.71 -22.69 -31.12
CA MET A 38 0.86 -21.95 -30.17
C MET A 38 -0.22 -21.09 -30.86
N PRO A 39 -1.46 -21.60 -31.05
CA PRO A 39 -2.56 -20.81 -31.58
C PRO A 39 -3.16 -19.89 -30.50
N GLY A 40 -2.78 -18.61 -30.50
CA GLY A 40 -3.37 -17.60 -29.60
C GLY A 40 -2.65 -16.25 -29.55
N PHE A 41 -1.34 -16.21 -29.83
CA PHE A 41 -0.58 -14.96 -29.84
C PHE A 41 -0.79 -14.19 -31.15
N VAL A 42 -1.37 -12.99 -31.09
CA VAL A 42 -1.44 -12.04 -32.21
C VAL A 42 -0.38 -10.97 -32.01
N TYR A 43 0.74 -11.07 -32.73
CA TYR A 43 1.84 -10.12 -32.64
C TYR A 43 1.57 -8.90 -33.53
N THR A 44 1.06 -7.81 -32.96
CA THR A 44 0.85 -6.55 -33.68
C THR A 44 2.16 -5.80 -33.88
N THR A 45 2.75 -5.87 -35.07
CA THR A 45 3.91 -5.03 -35.45
C THR A 45 3.57 -3.54 -35.34
N PRO A 46 4.50 -2.68 -34.86
CA PRO A 46 4.23 -1.27 -34.60
C PRO A 46 4.16 -0.42 -35.88
N GLN A 47 3.03 -0.49 -36.58
CA GLN A 47 2.59 0.54 -37.53
C GLN A 47 1.27 1.15 -37.05
N LYS A 48 1.21 2.49 -37.05
CA LYS A 48 0.12 3.34 -36.50
C LYS A 48 0.03 3.45 -34.97
N ALA A 49 1.09 3.96 -34.36
CA ALA A 49 0.96 4.85 -33.20
C ALA A 49 1.21 6.30 -33.67
N ARG A 50 0.26 6.88 -34.42
CA ARG A 50 0.20 8.34 -34.60
C ARG A 50 -0.61 8.90 -33.44
N HIS A 51 0.07 9.39 -32.40
CA HIS A 51 -0.53 10.38 -31.52
C HIS A 51 -0.56 11.72 -32.26
N ASP A 52 -1.65 12.46 -32.13
CA ASP A 52 -1.79 13.79 -32.70
C ASP A 52 -0.85 14.76 -31.98
N PHE A 53 0.18 15.22 -32.68
CA PHE A 53 0.97 16.37 -32.29
C PHE A 53 0.26 17.63 -32.78
N ASP A 54 -0.06 18.55 -31.87
CA ASP A 54 -0.66 19.83 -32.22
C ASP A 54 0.39 20.79 -32.81
N GLU A 55 0.46 20.81 -34.16
CA GLU A 55 1.37 21.65 -34.93
C GLU A 55 1.17 23.17 -34.69
N SER A 56 0.06 23.61 -34.06
CA SER A 56 -0.22 25.03 -33.86
C SER A 56 0.79 25.74 -32.94
N THR A 57 1.44 24.99 -32.04
CA THR A 57 2.33 25.55 -31.00
C THR A 57 3.77 25.84 -31.46
N LEU A 58 4.20 25.32 -32.61
CA LEU A 58 5.52 25.63 -33.20
C LEU A 58 5.51 26.83 -34.17
N SER A 59 4.33 27.35 -34.51
CA SER A 59 4.13 28.38 -35.54
C SER A 59 4.64 29.79 -35.18
N THR A 60 4.93 30.06 -33.90
CA THR A 60 5.23 31.42 -33.40
C THR A 60 6.71 31.72 -33.18
N ALA A 61 7.62 30.77 -33.44
CA ALA A 61 9.06 30.92 -33.20
C ALA A 61 9.93 31.06 -34.47
N ALA A 62 9.34 31.10 -35.67
CA ALA A 62 10.05 31.03 -36.95
C ALA A 62 9.59 32.09 -37.97
N SER A 63 9.73 33.38 -37.65
CA SER A 63 9.31 34.50 -38.52
C SER A 63 10.34 35.64 -38.69
N THR A 64 11.60 35.43 -38.31
CA THR A 64 12.66 36.48 -38.30
C THR A 64 13.98 36.09 -38.97
N THR A 65 13.96 35.17 -39.93
CA THR A 65 15.08 34.91 -40.85
C THR A 65 14.60 34.88 -42.30
N GLY A 66 15.32 35.54 -43.20
CA GLY A 66 15.08 35.42 -44.64
C GLY A 66 15.49 34.04 -45.20
N PRO A 67 15.36 33.81 -46.53
CA PRO A 67 15.92 32.61 -47.14
C PRO A 67 17.44 32.56 -46.88
N PRO A 68 18.01 31.38 -46.58
CA PRO A 68 19.43 31.26 -46.23
C PRO A 68 20.33 31.69 -47.39
N ALA A 69 21.50 32.21 -47.04
CA ALA A 69 22.52 32.57 -48.03
C ALA A 69 23.11 31.29 -48.67
N ALA A 70 23.75 31.44 -49.83
CA ALA A 70 24.25 30.30 -50.61
C ALA A 70 25.42 29.52 -49.97
N ASP A 71 25.85 29.89 -48.76
CA ASP A 71 26.99 29.33 -48.04
C ASP A 71 26.61 28.39 -46.88
N ASP A 72 25.31 28.30 -46.49
CA ASP A 72 24.83 27.45 -45.37
C ASP A 72 24.77 25.93 -45.71
N VAL A 73 25.72 25.44 -46.51
CA VAL A 73 25.89 24.02 -46.80
C VAL A 73 26.81 23.40 -45.75
N VAL A 74 26.23 22.69 -44.78
CA VAL A 74 27.00 21.86 -43.82
C VAL A 74 28.00 20.99 -44.60
N PRO A 75 29.33 21.16 -44.41
CA PRO A 75 30.32 20.46 -45.22
C PRO A 75 30.09 18.96 -45.23
N LYS A 76 30.17 18.31 -46.39
CA LYS A 76 29.80 16.89 -46.56
C LYS A 76 30.54 15.96 -45.59
N ALA A 77 31.76 16.30 -45.19
CA ALA A 77 32.51 15.60 -44.14
C ALA A 77 31.84 15.70 -42.75
N GLN A 78 31.38 16.88 -42.36
CA GLN A 78 30.70 17.14 -41.09
C GLN A 78 29.30 16.50 -41.06
N TYR A 79 28.55 16.55 -42.16
CA TYR A 79 27.30 15.79 -42.30
C TYR A 79 27.54 14.27 -42.15
N ASN A 80 28.53 13.73 -42.86
CA ASN A 80 28.89 12.31 -42.75
C ASN A 80 29.32 11.93 -41.33
N GLN A 81 30.00 12.83 -40.60
CA GLN A 81 30.41 12.61 -39.21
C GLN A 81 29.22 12.64 -38.25
N LEU A 82 28.27 13.57 -38.41
CA LEU A 82 27.01 13.55 -37.64
C LEU A 82 26.22 12.26 -37.93
N LYS A 83 26.13 11.83 -39.19
CA LYS A 83 25.45 10.59 -39.56
C LYS A 83 26.12 9.37 -38.93
N ALA A 84 27.45 9.27 -38.99
CA ALA A 84 28.18 8.16 -38.37
C ALA A 84 27.96 8.10 -36.85
N ASN A 85 27.98 9.25 -36.16
CA ASN A 85 27.69 9.33 -34.73
C ASN A 85 26.23 8.91 -34.42
N PHE A 86 25.26 9.29 -35.27
CA PHE A 86 23.85 8.94 -35.13
C PHE A 86 23.59 7.44 -35.37
N ASP A 87 24.18 6.88 -36.44
CA ASP A 87 24.13 5.45 -36.75
C ASP A 87 24.72 4.62 -35.60
N GLN A 88 25.83 5.09 -35.00
CA GLN A 88 26.49 4.44 -33.85
C GLN A 88 25.66 4.54 -32.56
N LEU A 89 25.00 5.67 -32.31
CA LEU A 89 24.07 5.82 -31.18
C LEU A 89 22.84 4.92 -31.33
N LEU A 90 22.30 4.77 -32.55
CA LEU A 90 21.20 3.85 -32.84
C LEU A 90 21.58 2.39 -32.57
N ALA A 91 22.80 1.97 -32.96
CA ALA A 91 23.30 0.63 -32.66
C ALA A 91 23.40 0.38 -31.15
N LEU A 92 24.01 1.31 -30.40
CA LEU A 92 24.14 1.22 -28.94
C LEU A 92 22.78 1.20 -28.23
N TYR A 93 21.80 1.96 -28.73
CA TYR A 93 20.42 1.94 -28.22
C TYR A 93 19.74 0.59 -28.48
N HIS A 94 19.84 0.06 -29.71
CA HIS A 94 19.30 -1.24 -30.09
C HIS A 94 19.88 -2.39 -29.24
N ASP A 95 21.21 -2.41 -29.08
CA ASP A 95 21.88 -3.43 -28.27
C ASP A 95 21.53 -3.32 -26.78
N SER A 96 21.29 -2.10 -26.29
CA SER A 96 20.76 -1.86 -24.92
C SER A 96 19.34 -2.39 -24.76
N CYS A 97 18.46 -2.20 -25.75
CA CYS A 97 17.11 -2.77 -25.76
C CYS A 97 17.14 -4.31 -25.79
N LEU A 98 18.02 -4.92 -26.60
CA LEU A 98 18.21 -6.38 -26.61
C LEU A 98 18.77 -6.89 -25.28
N ALA A 99 19.71 -6.19 -24.66
CA ALA A 99 20.22 -6.56 -23.34
C ALA A 99 19.11 -6.54 -22.28
N LEU A 100 18.28 -5.49 -22.26
CA LEU A 100 17.13 -5.37 -21.36
C LEU A 100 16.08 -6.46 -21.59
N ALA A 101 15.79 -6.83 -22.84
CA ALA A 101 14.89 -7.94 -23.18
C ALA A 101 15.43 -9.29 -22.66
N ASN A 102 16.69 -9.61 -22.97
CA ASN A 102 17.35 -10.83 -22.49
C ASN A 102 17.43 -10.90 -20.95
N MET A 103 17.59 -9.76 -20.26
CA MET A 103 17.53 -9.69 -18.80
C MET A 103 16.10 -9.95 -18.27
N HIS A 104 15.06 -9.49 -18.98
CA HIS A 104 13.68 -9.73 -18.59
C HIS A 104 13.27 -11.19 -18.76
N GLU A 105 13.67 -11.83 -19.87
CA GLU A 105 13.45 -13.28 -20.09
C GLU A 105 14.13 -14.11 -19.01
N ARG A 106 15.42 -13.88 -18.75
CA ARG A 106 16.17 -14.60 -17.68
C ARG A 106 15.59 -14.37 -16.29
N HIS A 107 15.04 -13.19 -16.01
CA HIS A 107 14.32 -12.96 -14.76
C HIS A 107 13.02 -13.80 -14.71
N GLY A 108 12.27 -13.87 -15.81
CA GLY A 108 11.11 -14.76 -15.94
C GLY A 108 11.45 -16.25 -15.76
N GLU A 109 12.56 -16.71 -16.35
CA GLU A 109 13.08 -18.07 -16.16
C GLU A 109 13.44 -18.33 -14.70
N VAL A 110 14.19 -17.43 -14.05
CA VAL A 110 14.57 -17.54 -12.63
C VAL A 110 13.33 -17.55 -11.72
N MET A 111 12.36 -16.67 -11.97
CA MET A 111 11.10 -16.64 -11.20
C MET A 111 10.25 -17.89 -11.45
N CYS A 112 10.26 -18.45 -12.66
CA CYS A 112 9.59 -19.72 -12.96
C CYS A 112 10.28 -20.92 -12.27
N HIS A 113 11.61 -20.96 -12.26
CA HIS A 113 12.39 -21.96 -11.53
C HIS A 113 12.24 -21.81 -10.01
N TRP A 114 12.18 -20.59 -9.49
CA TRP A 114 11.92 -20.32 -8.08
C TRP A 114 10.49 -20.72 -7.67
N ALA A 115 9.48 -20.38 -8.47
CA ALA A 115 8.11 -20.82 -8.24
C ALA A 115 8.01 -22.36 -8.21
N LYS A 116 8.59 -23.05 -9.20
CA LYS A 116 8.69 -24.52 -9.21
C LYS A 116 9.42 -25.07 -7.97
N HIS A 117 10.51 -24.43 -7.55
CA HIS A 117 11.22 -24.81 -6.32
C HIS A 117 10.34 -24.65 -5.07
N MET A 118 9.54 -23.58 -4.98
CA MET A 118 8.59 -23.39 -3.87
C MET A 118 7.43 -24.39 -3.91
N THR A 119 6.91 -24.74 -5.09
CA THR A 119 5.92 -25.82 -5.26
C THR A 119 6.49 -27.15 -4.77
N HIS A 120 7.67 -27.57 -5.26
CA HIS A 120 8.32 -28.79 -4.78
C HIS A 120 8.64 -28.74 -3.28
N HIS A 121 8.97 -27.57 -2.72
CA HIS A 121 9.20 -27.42 -1.28
C HIS A 121 7.91 -27.62 -0.46
N ALA A 122 6.77 -27.10 -0.95
CA ALA A 122 5.46 -27.34 -0.34
C ALA A 122 5.02 -28.81 -0.47
N GLU A 123 5.29 -29.45 -1.61
CA GLU A 123 5.07 -30.90 -1.80
C GLU A 123 5.95 -31.74 -0.87
N ILE A 124 7.23 -31.39 -0.69
CA ILE A 124 8.14 -32.06 0.24
C ILE A 124 7.63 -31.94 1.69
N ILE A 125 7.13 -30.76 2.10
CA ILE A 125 6.50 -30.57 3.42
C ILE A 125 5.22 -31.42 3.54
N HIS A 126 4.40 -31.48 2.49
CA HIS A 126 3.18 -32.30 2.47
C HIS A 126 3.50 -33.79 2.60
N TYR A 127 4.42 -34.33 1.78
CA TYR A 127 4.83 -35.74 1.84
C TYR A 127 5.59 -36.09 3.12
N ALA A 128 6.33 -35.15 3.73
CA ALA A 128 6.91 -35.35 5.05
C ALA A 128 5.81 -35.53 6.12
N ALA A 129 4.79 -34.67 6.11
CA ALA A 129 3.64 -34.80 7.00
C ALA A 129 2.82 -36.08 6.73
N GLU A 130 2.68 -36.51 5.47
CA GLU A 130 2.06 -37.82 5.16
C GLU A 130 2.90 -38.99 5.67
N ALA A 131 4.23 -38.93 5.53
CA ALA A 131 5.14 -39.96 6.05
C ALA A 131 5.08 -40.08 7.58
N GLU A 132 4.99 -38.96 8.31
CA GLU A 132 4.76 -38.96 9.76
C GLU A 132 3.40 -39.59 10.12
N ASN A 133 2.33 -39.27 9.37
CA ASN A 133 1.01 -39.89 9.56
C ASN A 133 1.02 -41.40 9.27
N GLN A 134 1.78 -41.87 8.27
CA GLN A 134 1.91 -43.30 7.96
C GLN A 134 2.77 -44.04 8.98
N LEU A 135 3.83 -43.43 9.50
CA LEU A 135 4.61 -43.97 10.63
C LEU A 135 3.79 -44.04 11.93
N GLY A 136 2.80 -43.16 12.09
CA GLY A 136 1.80 -43.19 13.16
C GLY A 136 0.80 -44.36 13.09
N ALA A 137 0.76 -45.14 12.01
CA ALA A 137 -0.19 -46.24 11.84
C ALA A 137 0.04 -47.46 12.76
N GLY A 138 1.06 -47.41 13.63
CA GLY A 138 1.44 -48.44 14.61
C GLY A 138 0.48 -48.66 15.78
N GLY A 139 -0.83 -48.73 15.54
CA GLY A 139 -1.78 -49.38 16.46
C GLY A 139 -2.10 -48.66 17.79
N MET A 140 -2.50 -47.40 17.76
CA MET A 140 -3.17 -46.77 18.91
C MET A 140 -4.48 -46.06 18.53
N LYS A 141 -5.30 -45.74 19.54
CA LYS A 141 -6.69 -45.25 19.35
C LYS A 141 -6.71 -43.93 18.57
N ARG A 142 -7.75 -43.73 17.74
CA ARG A 142 -8.05 -42.43 17.09
C ARG A 142 -8.39 -41.35 18.14
N THR A 143 -7.36 -40.72 18.69
CA THR A 143 -7.47 -39.33 19.13
C THR A 143 -7.64 -38.47 17.89
N VAL A 144 -8.55 -37.49 17.91
CA VAL A 144 -8.58 -36.48 16.83
C VAL A 144 -7.29 -35.69 16.93
N ALA A 145 -6.44 -35.78 15.89
CA ALA A 145 -5.23 -34.98 15.82
C ALA A 145 -5.63 -33.50 15.78
N LYS A 146 -5.29 -32.74 16.83
CA LYS A 146 -5.39 -31.28 16.78
C LYS A 146 -4.54 -30.80 15.60
N LYS A 147 -5.15 -30.15 14.61
CA LYS A 147 -4.39 -29.32 13.66
C LYS A 147 -3.54 -28.36 14.50
N THR A 148 -2.23 -28.36 14.27
CA THR A 148 -1.34 -27.38 14.89
C THR A 148 -1.69 -26.00 14.37
N LYS A 149 -2.16 -25.11 15.24
CA LYS A 149 -2.41 -23.69 14.92
C LYS A 149 -1.19 -23.10 14.21
N ARG A 150 -1.41 -22.23 13.20
CA ARG A 150 -0.33 -21.45 12.57
C ARG A 150 0.25 -20.50 13.61
N LYS A 151 1.54 -20.12 13.49
CA LYS A 151 2.13 -19.12 14.39
C LYS A 151 1.46 -17.74 14.22
N ALA A 152 1.48 -16.94 15.28
CA ALA A 152 1.25 -15.50 15.20
C ALA A 152 2.21 -14.86 14.17
N PRO A 153 1.82 -13.75 13.52
CA PRO A 153 2.64 -13.14 12.49
C PRO A 153 3.76 -12.27 13.08
N ILE A 154 4.95 -12.38 12.49
CA ILE A 154 6.19 -11.77 13.00
C ILE A 154 6.60 -10.59 12.11
N LEU A 155 6.99 -9.45 12.71
CA LEU A 155 7.62 -8.35 11.98
C LEU A 155 9.14 -8.54 11.91
N GLY A 156 9.73 -8.44 10.72
CA GLY A 156 11.16 -8.29 10.56
C GLY A 156 11.57 -6.82 10.56
N VAL A 157 12.54 -6.44 11.39
CA VAL A 157 13.14 -5.10 11.37
C VAL A 157 14.61 -5.22 10.96
N MET A 158 14.93 -4.69 9.79
CA MET A 158 16.31 -4.47 9.37
C MET A 158 16.88 -3.27 10.11
N ARG A 159 18.05 -3.44 10.72
CA ARG A 159 18.75 -2.43 11.51
C ARG A 159 19.95 -1.89 10.75
N LEU A 160 20.12 -0.57 10.75
CA LEU A 160 21.39 0.08 10.43
C LEU A 160 22.48 -0.36 11.44
N ASP A 161 23.73 -0.17 11.06
CA ASP A 161 24.92 -0.37 11.89
C ASP A 161 25.13 0.82 12.86
N TYR A 162 24.22 0.98 13.82
CA TYR A 162 24.42 1.85 14.99
C TYR A 162 23.64 1.36 16.23
N ASN A 163 24.34 1.35 17.37
CA ASN A 163 23.82 0.88 18.65
C ASN A 163 23.57 2.07 19.61
N TYR A 164 22.29 2.26 19.95
CA TYR A 164 21.76 3.23 20.90
C TYR A 164 20.64 2.57 21.73
N PRO A 165 20.22 3.12 22.88
CA PRO A 165 19.09 2.57 23.64
C PRO A 165 17.78 3.21 23.13
N PRO A 166 16.90 2.45 22.43
CA PRO A 166 15.67 2.99 21.85
C PRO A 166 14.62 3.34 22.91
N ALA A 167 13.74 4.28 22.57
CA ALA A 167 12.55 4.62 23.36
C ALA A 167 11.36 3.71 22.98
N VAL A 168 10.40 3.50 23.88
CA VAL A 168 9.14 2.85 23.47
C VAL A 168 8.36 3.83 22.59
N GLY A 169 7.92 3.34 21.43
CA GLY A 169 7.50 4.15 20.28
C GLY A 169 8.58 4.28 19.19
N ASP A 170 9.78 3.72 19.38
CA ASP A 170 10.78 3.50 18.32
C ASP A 170 10.58 2.12 17.67
N THR A 171 10.82 1.98 16.37
CA THR A 171 10.85 0.68 15.67
C THR A 171 11.92 -0.28 16.20
N ASP A 172 13.03 0.22 16.77
CA ASP A 172 14.04 -0.61 17.46
C ASP A 172 13.59 -1.07 18.87
N SER A 173 12.50 -0.54 19.41
CA SER A 173 11.93 -1.04 20.66
C SER A 173 10.83 -2.07 20.35
N PRO A 174 11.01 -3.38 20.62
CA PRO A 174 9.94 -4.36 20.38
C PRO A 174 8.70 -4.09 21.25
N ALA A 175 8.86 -3.43 22.40
CA ALA A 175 7.76 -2.94 23.24
C ALA A 175 6.88 -1.88 22.55
N SER A 176 7.27 -1.37 21.38
CA SER A 176 6.43 -0.52 20.53
C SER A 176 5.32 -1.28 19.82
N PHE A 177 5.32 -2.60 19.80
CA PHE A 177 4.45 -3.42 18.94
C PHE A 177 3.52 -4.34 19.74
N GLY A 178 2.50 -4.91 19.08
CA GLY A 178 1.51 -5.84 19.66
C GLY A 178 1.57 -7.22 18.98
N TYR A 179 2.79 -7.70 18.77
CA TYR A 179 3.17 -8.92 18.07
C TYR A 179 4.70 -9.09 18.15
N ASP A 180 5.20 -10.28 17.82
CA ASP A 180 6.63 -10.59 17.77
C ASP A 180 7.39 -9.73 16.74
N VAL A 181 8.61 -9.34 17.11
CA VAL A 181 9.52 -8.56 16.26
C VAL A 181 10.92 -9.15 16.28
N MET A 182 11.50 -9.35 15.09
CA MET A 182 12.83 -9.92 14.92
C MET A 182 13.79 -8.93 14.25
N TYR A 183 14.91 -8.65 14.92
CA TYR A 183 15.89 -7.66 14.50
C TYR A 183 17.08 -8.27 13.77
N ARG A 184 17.52 -7.65 12.67
CA ARG A 184 18.71 -8.04 11.91
C ARG A 184 19.52 -6.81 11.49
N VAL A 185 20.68 -6.62 12.10
CA VAL A 185 21.67 -5.62 11.68
C VAL A 185 22.26 -5.98 10.32
N VAL A 186 22.47 -4.97 9.49
CA VAL A 186 23.24 -5.05 8.24
C VAL A 186 24.65 -4.47 8.52
N PRO A 187 25.71 -5.29 8.61
CA PRO A 187 27.07 -4.81 8.83
C PRO A 187 27.51 -3.75 7.81
N GLY A 188 28.14 -2.68 8.30
CA GLY A 188 28.62 -1.58 7.48
C GLY A 188 27.55 -0.61 6.98
N LEU A 189 26.26 -0.87 7.19
CA LEU A 189 25.18 0.05 6.78
C LEU A 189 24.99 1.18 7.79
N THR A 190 25.83 2.22 7.71
CA THR A 190 25.74 3.37 8.62
C THR A 190 24.59 4.32 8.29
N PHE A 191 24.30 5.25 9.20
CA PHE A 191 23.37 6.36 8.98
C PHE A 191 23.75 7.22 7.76
N GLU A 192 25.04 7.47 7.55
CA GLU A 192 25.55 8.23 6.41
C GLU A 192 25.32 7.50 5.08
N ILE A 193 25.51 6.18 5.06
CA ILE A 193 25.24 5.32 3.89
C ILE A 193 23.74 5.29 3.57
N ALA A 194 22.89 5.17 4.60
CA ALA A 194 21.44 5.27 4.44
C ALA A 194 21.02 6.66 3.92
N GLN A 195 21.57 7.74 4.48
CA GLN A 195 21.28 9.11 4.04
C GLN A 195 21.78 9.40 2.61
N ALA A 196 22.90 8.79 2.20
CA ALA A 196 23.43 8.85 0.83
C ALA A 196 22.62 8.02 -0.17
N GLY A 197 21.82 7.05 0.30
CA GLY A 197 20.94 6.22 -0.53
C GLY A 197 21.68 5.26 -1.48
N THR A 198 22.96 4.98 -1.23
CA THR A 198 23.81 4.11 -2.06
C THR A 198 24.71 3.23 -1.19
N PHE A 199 24.97 2.00 -1.63
CA PHE A 199 25.82 1.03 -0.93
C PHE A 199 27.17 0.82 -1.63
N GLU A 200 28.16 0.32 -0.88
CA GLU A 200 29.20 -0.52 -1.46
C GLU A 200 28.69 -1.96 -1.65
N GLU A 201 29.19 -2.68 -2.65
CA GLU A 201 28.75 -4.05 -3.00
C GLU A 201 28.72 -5.01 -1.79
N LYS A 202 29.66 -4.85 -0.85
CA LYS A 202 29.72 -5.66 0.38
C LYS A 202 28.52 -5.42 1.30
N VAL A 203 28.10 -4.17 1.46
CA VAL A 203 26.95 -3.77 2.28
C VAL A 203 25.65 -4.17 1.58
N GLU A 204 25.59 -4.07 0.25
CA GLU A 204 24.44 -4.55 -0.54
C GLU A 204 24.20 -6.06 -0.37
N ARG A 205 25.28 -6.87 -0.37
CA ARG A 205 25.21 -8.31 -0.08
C ARG A 205 24.67 -8.58 1.32
N TYR A 206 25.18 -7.89 2.36
CA TYR A 206 24.66 -8.04 3.71
C TYR A 206 23.20 -7.57 3.87
N PHE A 207 22.79 -6.55 3.12
CA PHE A 207 21.40 -6.10 3.07
C PHE A 207 20.48 -7.21 2.50
N ALA A 208 20.91 -7.87 1.42
CA ALA A 208 20.18 -9.01 0.87
C ALA A 208 20.17 -10.25 1.79
N GLU A 209 21.31 -10.57 2.41
CA GLU A 209 21.44 -11.67 3.39
C GLU A 209 20.57 -11.41 4.63
N ALA A 210 20.45 -10.17 5.09
CA ALA A 210 19.58 -9.78 6.20
C ALA A 210 18.08 -9.98 5.88
N ILE A 211 17.62 -9.60 4.67
CA ILE A 211 16.25 -9.88 4.21
C ILE A 211 15.99 -11.39 4.24
N LYS A 212 16.88 -12.18 3.62
CA LYS A 212 16.72 -13.64 3.57
C LYS A 212 16.84 -14.30 4.94
N TRP A 213 17.62 -13.74 5.88
CA TRP A 213 17.64 -14.19 7.26
C TRP A 213 16.28 -13.97 7.95
N LEU A 214 15.67 -12.79 7.80
CA LEU A 214 14.35 -12.49 8.37
C LEU A 214 13.25 -13.38 7.79
N GLU A 215 13.21 -13.56 6.47
CA GLU A 215 12.25 -14.48 5.82
C GLU A 215 12.43 -15.94 6.28
N ASN A 216 13.67 -16.43 6.34
CA ASN A 216 13.98 -17.79 6.81
C ASN A 216 13.71 -18.00 8.32
N LYS A 217 13.54 -16.92 9.09
CA LYS A 217 13.10 -16.96 10.49
C LYS A 217 11.58 -16.91 10.65
N GLY A 218 10.84 -16.62 9.58
CA GLY A 218 9.38 -16.58 9.57
C GLY A 218 8.78 -15.17 9.65
N ALA A 219 9.55 -14.11 9.36
CA ALA A 219 8.98 -12.77 9.23
C ALA A 219 7.88 -12.73 8.16
N ASN A 220 6.73 -12.18 8.52
CA ASN A 220 5.56 -12.01 7.64
C ASN A 220 5.65 -10.74 6.81
N ALA A 221 6.26 -9.68 7.35
CA ALA A 221 6.53 -8.42 6.68
C ALA A 221 7.87 -7.85 7.16
N ILE A 222 8.51 -6.96 6.39
CA ILE A 222 9.85 -6.41 6.72
C ILE A 222 9.85 -4.88 6.65
N THR A 223 10.42 -4.23 7.67
CA THR A 223 10.62 -2.77 7.74
C THR A 223 12.08 -2.41 8.04
N GLY A 224 12.40 -1.13 7.93
CA GLY A 224 13.66 -0.54 8.38
C GLY A 224 13.52 0.16 9.73
N ASP A 225 14.63 0.31 10.43
CA ASP A 225 14.75 1.08 11.69
C ASP A 225 14.99 2.58 11.46
N CYS A 226 15.23 3.00 10.22
CA CYS A 226 15.53 4.38 9.86
C CYS A 226 14.83 4.75 8.55
N GLY A 227 14.05 5.83 8.53
CA GLY A 227 13.29 6.26 7.35
C GLY A 227 14.14 6.44 6.09
N PHE A 228 15.43 6.80 6.21
CA PHE A 228 16.35 6.91 5.06
C PHE A 228 16.51 5.59 4.27
N MET A 229 16.17 4.45 4.85
CA MET A 229 16.10 3.17 4.14
C MET A 229 15.03 3.15 3.02
N MET A 230 14.18 4.19 2.92
CA MET A 230 13.36 4.51 1.73
C MET A 230 14.10 4.36 0.40
N ALA A 231 15.39 4.71 0.36
CA ALA A 231 16.23 4.61 -0.83
C ALA A 231 16.43 3.16 -1.29
N PHE A 232 16.33 2.22 -0.36
CA PHE A 232 16.57 0.80 -0.59
C PHE A 232 15.29 -0.02 -0.74
N GLN A 233 14.11 0.60 -0.60
CA GLN A 233 12.78 -0.03 -0.78
C GLN A 233 12.68 -0.83 -2.08
N ILE A 234 13.17 -0.28 -3.20
CA ILE A 234 13.12 -0.91 -4.53
C ILE A 234 14.08 -2.10 -4.63
N LEU A 235 15.23 -2.06 -3.94
CA LEU A 235 16.13 -3.21 -3.85
C LEU A 235 15.51 -4.29 -2.96
N ALA A 236 15.00 -3.90 -1.79
CA ALA A 236 14.50 -4.82 -0.79
C ALA A 236 13.29 -5.62 -1.29
N ARG A 237 12.33 -4.98 -1.96
CA ARG A 237 11.15 -5.66 -2.51
C ARG A 237 11.45 -6.58 -3.71
N LYS A 238 12.59 -6.39 -4.41
CA LYS A 238 13.09 -7.36 -5.43
C LYS A 238 13.73 -8.60 -4.81
N ILE A 239 14.21 -8.49 -3.57
CA ILE A 239 14.87 -9.58 -2.85
C ILE A 239 13.84 -10.37 -2.06
N ALA A 240 12.94 -9.68 -1.35
CA ALA A 240 11.91 -10.27 -0.52
C ALA A 240 10.79 -10.94 -1.34
N THR A 241 10.07 -11.82 -0.67
CA THR A 241 8.83 -12.50 -1.10
C THR A 241 7.64 -12.15 -0.19
N ARG A 242 7.94 -11.34 0.84
CA ARG A 242 7.05 -10.76 1.85
C ARG A 242 6.97 -9.25 1.64
N PRO A 243 5.86 -8.59 2.01
CA PRO A 243 5.73 -7.14 1.89
C PRO A 243 6.84 -6.42 2.66
N VAL A 244 7.50 -5.48 1.99
CA VAL A 244 8.58 -4.65 2.54
C VAL A 244 8.16 -3.18 2.59
N PHE A 245 8.50 -2.45 3.66
CA PHE A 245 8.17 -1.03 3.81
C PHE A 245 9.24 -0.29 4.63
N MET A 246 10.30 0.17 3.96
CA MET A 246 11.48 0.78 4.60
C MET A 246 11.28 2.22 5.13
N SER A 247 10.04 2.72 5.16
CA SER A 247 9.69 4.11 5.47
C SER A 247 8.20 4.21 5.77
N SER A 248 7.79 5.12 6.67
CA SER A 248 6.36 5.32 6.96
C SER A 248 5.62 5.99 5.80
N MET A 249 6.34 6.72 4.93
CA MET A 249 5.81 7.42 3.75
C MET A 249 5.22 6.51 2.66
N VAL A 250 5.33 5.17 2.77
CA VAL A 250 4.48 4.27 1.95
C VAL A 250 2.98 4.46 2.24
N GLN A 251 2.63 5.09 3.37
CA GLN A 251 1.26 5.49 3.72
C GLN A 251 0.80 6.79 3.02
N CYS A 252 1.70 7.59 2.42
CA CYS A 252 1.34 8.87 1.81
C CYS A 252 0.22 8.76 0.75
N PRO A 253 0.21 7.77 -0.17
CA PRO A 253 -0.86 7.64 -1.16
C PRO A 253 -2.24 7.35 -0.55
N ILE A 254 -2.36 6.36 0.35
CA ILE A 254 -3.63 6.00 0.99
C ILE A 254 -4.18 7.15 1.85
N ILE A 255 -3.31 7.84 2.60
CA ILE A 255 -3.70 9.03 3.39
C ILE A 255 -4.19 10.15 2.44
N ALA A 256 -3.52 10.37 1.31
CA ALA A 256 -3.90 11.38 0.33
C ALA A 256 -5.21 11.06 -0.39
N CYS A 257 -5.51 9.80 -0.70
CA CYS A 257 -6.79 9.41 -1.29
C CYS A 257 -7.99 9.76 -0.39
N ALA A 258 -7.79 9.82 0.93
CA ALA A 258 -8.87 10.01 1.91
C ALA A 258 -9.26 11.47 2.21
N PHE A 259 -8.54 12.47 1.71
CA PHE A 259 -8.83 13.90 1.91
C PHE A 259 -9.16 14.62 0.60
N ASP A 260 -9.77 15.81 0.66
CA ASP A 260 -9.97 16.63 -0.55
C ASP A 260 -8.63 17.07 -1.16
N PRO A 261 -8.48 17.19 -2.50
CA PRO A 261 -7.21 17.61 -3.11
C PRO A 261 -6.65 18.95 -2.62
N ASN A 262 -7.49 19.85 -2.10
CA ASN A 262 -7.07 21.13 -1.50
C ASN A 262 -6.61 20.99 -0.03
N GLU A 263 -6.95 19.88 0.62
CA GLU A 263 -6.53 19.55 1.98
C GLU A 263 -5.15 18.89 2.00
N LYS A 264 -4.40 19.20 3.07
CA LYS A 264 -2.95 18.98 3.15
C LYS A 264 -2.57 17.99 4.26
N ILE A 265 -1.45 17.31 4.05
CA ILE A 265 -0.87 16.34 4.99
C ILE A 265 0.46 16.91 5.47
N MET A 266 0.67 16.95 6.78
CA MET A 266 1.93 17.37 7.38
C MET A 266 2.84 16.15 7.55
N ILE A 267 3.96 16.09 6.83
CA ILE A 267 4.97 15.05 7.04
C ILE A 267 6.01 15.61 8.00
N MET A 268 6.00 15.15 9.25
CA MET A 268 7.03 15.49 10.24
C MET A 268 8.19 14.51 10.12
N THR A 269 9.38 15.04 9.89
CA THR A 269 10.62 14.28 9.72
C THR A 269 11.72 14.80 10.64
N ALA A 270 12.76 14.01 10.86
CA ALA A 270 13.91 14.44 11.65
C ALA A 270 14.66 15.62 11.01
N ASN A 271 14.78 15.62 9.67
CA ASN A 271 15.44 16.68 8.92
C ASN A 271 14.68 17.00 7.63
N SER A 272 14.05 18.18 7.55
CA SER A 272 13.34 18.60 6.33
C SER A 272 14.25 18.90 5.14
N MET A 273 15.53 19.16 5.37
CA MET A 273 16.49 19.48 4.31
C MET A 273 16.87 18.27 3.45
N SER A 274 16.68 17.05 3.95
CA SER A 274 17.09 15.82 3.28
C SER A 274 15.98 15.12 2.49
N LEU A 275 14.69 15.39 2.77
CA LEU A 275 13.59 14.72 2.04
C LEU A 275 13.34 15.30 0.65
N LYS A 276 13.29 16.64 0.50
CA LYS A 276 12.98 17.26 -0.81
C LYS A 276 13.99 16.97 -1.92
N PRO A 277 15.31 16.83 -1.66
CA PRO A 277 16.26 16.35 -2.67
C PRO A 277 15.99 14.91 -3.15
N GLN A 278 15.38 14.05 -2.31
CA GLN A 278 15.10 12.65 -2.63
C GLN A 278 13.78 12.45 -3.43
N LYS A 279 13.36 13.45 -4.20
CA LYS A 279 12.05 13.50 -4.86
C LYS A 279 11.74 12.26 -5.72
N ASP A 280 12.67 11.91 -6.61
CA ASP A 280 12.47 10.80 -7.56
C ASP A 280 12.59 9.42 -6.88
N VAL A 281 13.35 9.34 -5.78
CA VAL A 281 13.35 8.19 -4.88
C VAL A 281 11.97 8.03 -4.26
N LEU A 282 11.44 9.06 -3.58
CA LEU A 282 10.14 9.02 -2.91
C LEU A 282 8.98 8.65 -3.83
N LEU A 283 8.99 9.16 -5.06
CA LEU A 283 7.98 8.85 -6.07
C LEU A 283 8.05 7.37 -6.52
N SER A 284 9.25 6.79 -6.64
CA SER A 284 9.44 5.41 -7.12
C SER A 284 9.45 4.34 -6.02
N SER A 285 9.79 4.72 -4.78
CA SER A 285 9.78 3.86 -3.60
C SER A 285 8.42 3.87 -2.89
N CYS A 286 7.86 5.05 -2.63
CA CYS A 286 6.69 5.26 -1.77
C CYS A 286 5.44 5.75 -2.54
N GLY A 287 5.54 6.05 -3.84
CA GLY A 287 4.40 6.31 -4.72
C GLY A 287 3.75 7.70 -4.59
N PHE A 288 4.47 8.72 -4.10
CA PHE A 288 3.95 10.09 -3.97
C PHE A 288 5.00 11.15 -4.36
N ASP A 289 4.56 12.32 -4.84
CA ASP A 289 5.46 13.43 -5.16
C ASP A 289 5.59 14.40 -3.96
N VAL A 290 6.78 14.41 -3.33
CA VAL A 290 7.12 15.27 -2.18
C VAL A 290 7.10 16.79 -2.47
N ASN A 291 6.95 17.18 -3.75
CA ASN A 291 6.81 18.57 -4.19
C ASN A 291 5.38 18.97 -4.55
N GLU A 292 4.40 18.06 -4.50
CA GLU A 292 2.98 18.47 -4.47
C GLU A 292 2.74 19.42 -3.29
N GLU A 293 1.97 20.49 -3.53
CA GLU A 293 1.58 21.44 -2.47
C GLU A 293 0.80 20.79 -1.32
N ARG A 294 0.34 19.56 -1.52
CA ARG A 294 -0.39 18.72 -0.59
C ARG A 294 0.46 18.23 0.60
N PHE A 295 1.76 18.03 0.41
CA PHE A 295 2.64 17.48 1.44
C PHE A 295 3.50 18.60 2.08
N ILE A 296 3.10 19.01 3.28
CA ILE A 296 3.79 20.03 4.07
C ILE A 296 4.90 19.36 4.89
N ILE A 297 6.13 19.38 4.34
CA ILE A 297 7.31 18.78 4.98
C ILE A 297 7.79 19.66 6.14
N VAL A 298 7.78 19.13 7.35
CA VAL A 298 8.16 19.81 8.60
C VAL A 298 9.33 19.11 9.25
N GLY A 299 10.38 19.87 9.54
CA GLY A 299 11.64 19.35 10.04
C GLY A 299 11.84 19.59 11.53
N CYS A 300 12.07 18.52 12.29
CA CYS A 300 12.31 18.58 13.73
C CYS A 300 13.76 18.96 14.11
N GLN A 301 14.67 19.17 13.16
CA GLN A 301 16.09 19.44 13.43
C GLN A 301 16.38 20.69 14.28
N ASN A 302 15.43 21.62 14.37
CA ASN A 302 15.52 22.82 15.21
C ASN A 302 14.77 22.69 16.56
N VAL A 303 14.17 21.52 16.85
CA VAL A 303 13.54 21.24 18.15
C VAL A 303 14.64 20.95 19.17
N LYS A 304 14.65 21.71 20.27
CA LYS A 304 15.67 21.62 21.30
C LYS A 304 15.77 20.21 21.88
N TYR A 305 16.97 19.64 21.93
CA TYR A 305 17.30 18.28 22.35
C TYR A 305 16.90 17.16 21.37
N PHE A 306 16.30 17.47 20.22
CA PHE A 306 16.04 16.49 19.16
C PHE A 306 17.27 16.25 18.26
N ASP A 307 18.28 17.10 18.38
CA ASP A 307 19.63 16.94 17.83
C ASP A 307 20.37 15.67 18.29
N ALA A 308 19.83 14.95 19.27
CA ALA A 308 20.32 13.63 19.71
C ALA A 308 20.11 12.53 18.66
N VAL A 309 19.03 12.58 17.86
CA VAL A 309 18.76 11.63 16.75
C VAL A 309 19.95 11.58 15.79
N ALA A 310 20.39 12.76 15.34
CA ALA A 310 21.52 12.94 14.43
C ALA A 310 22.90 12.64 15.06
N ARG A 311 22.94 12.20 16.32
CA ARG A 311 24.16 11.70 17.01
C ARG A 311 24.08 10.22 17.40
N GLY A 312 22.96 9.54 17.14
CA GLY A 312 22.70 8.20 17.68
C GLY A 312 22.68 8.19 19.22
N GLU A 313 22.08 9.23 19.81
CA GLU A 313 21.96 9.43 21.26
C GLU A 313 20.51 9.29 21.72
N ALA A 314 20.31 8.81 22.96
CA ALA A 314 18.99 8.67 23.56
C ALA A 314 18.25 10.01 23.67
N VAL A 315 17.19 10.20 22.88
CA VAL A 315 16.39 11.42 22.89
C VAL A 315 15.69 11.61 24.25
N PRO A 316 15.82 12.78 24.90
CA PRO A 316 15.16 13.05 26.18
C PRO A 316 13.69 13.44 25.97
N MET A 317 12.86 12.46 25.62
CA MET A 317 11.46 12.58 25.17
C MET A 317 10.64 13.66 25.90
N GLU A 318 10.66 13.66 27.24
CA GLU A 318 9.93 14.61 28.09
C GLU A 318 10.27 16.10 27.83
N LYS A 319 11.49 16.38 27.36
CA LYS A 319 11.99 17.73 27.04
C LYS A 319 11.73 18.13 25.59
N VAL A 320 11.62 17.15 24.70
CA VAL A 320 11.42 17.33 23.26
C VAL A 320 9.94 17.48 22.91
N GLN A 321 9.08 16.65 23.49
CA GLN A 321 7.64 16.60 23.19
C GLN A 321 6.96 17.99 23.16
N PRO A 322 7.19 18.94 24.09
CA PRO A 322 6.58 20.26 24.02
C PRO A 322 6.98 21.05 22.77
N GLY A 323 8.21 20.86 22.27
CA GLY A 323 8.72 21.50 21.06
C GLY A 323 8.16 20.88 19.78
N VAL A 324 8.03 19.55 19.73
CA VAL A 324 7.39 18.83 18.61
C VAL A 324 5.93 19.24 18.47
N VAL A 325 5.19 19.28 19.60
CA VAL A 325 3.79 19.74 19.62
C VAL A 325 3.67 21.21 19.22
N ALA A 326 4.52 22.10 19.73
CA ALA A 326 4.49 23.52 19.37
C ALA A 326 4.80 23.75 17.87
N LEU A 327 5.74 22.99 17.29
CA LEU A 327 6.09 23.04 15.87
C LEU A 327 4.91 22.58 14.99
N ALA A 328 4.22 21.51 15.38
CA ALA A 328 3.00 21.05 14.71
C ALA A 328 1.87 22.09 14.77
N GLN A 329 1.60 22.63 15.96
CA GLN A 329 0.53 23.63 16.16
C GLN A 329 0.81 24.95 15.40
N GLU A 330 2.05 25.46 15.41
CA GLU A 330 2.43 26.64 14.63
C GLU A 330 2.35 26.38 13.11
N THR A 331 2.64 25.16 12.66
CA THR A 331 2.51 24.81 11.24
C THR A 331 1.03 24.75 10.82
N ILE A 332 0.17 24.10 11.60
CA ILE A 332 -1.29 24.05 11.36
C ILE A 332 -1.88 25.48 11.38
N ARG A 333 -1.43 26.34 12.29
CA ARG A 333 -1.83 27.77 12.34
C ARG A 333 -1.40 28.57 11.10
N ARG A 334 -0.32 28.16 10.42
CA ARG A 334 0.16 28.75 9.15
C ARG A 334 -0.44 28.12 7.89
N GLN A 335 -0.91 26.87 7.99
CA GLN A 335 -1.46 26.07 6.91
C GLN A 335 -2.78 25.43 7.38
N PRO A 336 -3.87 26.22 7.52
CA PRO A 336 -5.13 25.75 8.09
C PRO A 336 -5.89 24.71 7.24
N MET A 337 -5.37 24.38 6.06
CA MET A 337 -5.82 23.25 5.23
C MET A 337 -5.21 21.91 5.63
N ILE A 338 -4.30 21.85 6.62
CA ILE A 338 -3.77 20.58 7.12
C ILE A 338 -4.91 19.78 7.81
N ARG A 339 -4.99 18.48 7.50
CA ARG A 339 -5.97 17.53 8.04
C ARG A 339 -5.39 16.25 8.60
N GLY A 340 -4.16 15.89 8.20
CA GLY A 340 -3.48 14.70 8.69
C GLY A 340 -2.01 14.95 8.97
N ILE A 341 -1.43 14.11 9.83
CA ILE A 341 -0.01 14.15 10.18
C ILE A 341 0.59 12.77 9.93
N LEU A 342 1.74 12.71 9.26
CA LEU A 342 2.56 11.51 9.13
C LEU A 342 3.90 11.75 9.84
N LEU A 343 4.37 10.76 10.61
CA LEU A 343 5.65 10.81 11.34
C LEU A 343 6.66 9.86 10.69
N GLU A 344 7.65 10.43 9.98
CA GLU A 344 8.59 9.66 9.15
C GLU A 344 9.86 9.21 9.86
N CYS A 345 10.35 9.98 10.83
CA CYS A 345 11.45 9.48 11.65
C CYS A 345 10.91 8.42 12.62
N THR A 346 11.59 7.29 12.70
CA THR A 346 11.27 6.14 13.55
C THR A 346 11.30 6.44 15.04
N GLU A 347 11.96 7.51 15.48
CA GLU A 347 11.93 8.02 16.86
C GLU A 347 10.77 9.01 17.15
N LEU A 348 9.97 9.41 16.15
CA LEU A 348 8.80 10.28 16.33
C LEU A 348 7.47 9.62 16.79
N PRO A 349 7.15 8.32 16.57
CA PRO A 349 5.85 7.75 16.92
C PRO A 349 5.51 7.90 18.41
N ALA A 350 6.52 7.88 19.29
CA ALA A 350 6.39 8.18 20.71
C ALA A 350 5.79 9.57 21.05
N TYR A 351 5.66 10.49 20.08
CA TYR A 351 4.95 11.77 20.22
C TYR A 351 3.54 11.78 19.60
N ALA A 352 3.10 10.70 18.96
CA ALA A 352 1.86 10.66 18.17
C ALA A 352 0.62 11.02 19.00
N ASP A 353 0.45 10.45 20.19
CA ASP A 353 -0.64 10.81 21.10
C ASP A 353 -0.63 12.28 21.52
N ALA A 354 0.56 12.86 21.74
CA ALA A 354 0.70 14.25 22.11
C ALA A 354 0.29 15.17 20.94
N LEU A 355 0.46 14.72 19.70
CA LEU A 355 -0.03 15.39 18.51
C LEU A 355 -1.55 15.18 18.34
N ARG A 356 -2.07 13.94 18.44
CA ARG A 356 -3.52 13.63 18.42
C ARG A 356 -4.28 14.48 19.45
N ALA A 357 -3.85 14.45 20.71
CA ALA A 357 -4.48 15.14 21.84
C ALA A 357 -4.38 16.68 21.81
N LYS A 358 -3.45 17.27 21.02
CA LYS A 358 -3.22 18.72 20.97
C LYS A 358 -3.52 19.36 19.62
N THR A 359 -3.77 18.57 18.58
CA THR A 359 -4.22 19.06 17.26
C THR A 359 -5.63 18.60 16.90
N GLY A 360 -6.09 17.48 17.47
CA GLY A 360 -7.35 16.82 17.10
C GLY A 360 -7.28 16.02 15.79
N LEU A 361 -6.16 16.08 15.07
CA LEU A 361 -5.98 15.45 13.76
C LEU A 361 -5.59 13.96 13.87
N PRO A 362 -5.88 13.14 12.84
CA PRO A 362 -5.23 11.84 12.65
C PRO A 362 -3.71 11.96 12.54
N VAL A 363 -3.02 11.01 13.18
CA VAL A 363 -1.57 10.86 13.15
C VAL A 363 -1.22 9.42 12.77
N TRP A 364 -0.51 9.27 11.66
CA TRP A 364 0.11 8.02 11.20
C TRP A 364 1.61 8.06 11.44
N ASP A 365 2.23 6.89 11.57
CA ASP A 365 3.63 6.73 11.91
C ASP A 365 4.18 5.37 11.42
N ALA A 366 5.45 5.06 11.69
CA ALA A 366 6.08 3.79 11.30
C ALA A 366 5.44 2.56 11.97
N ILE A 367 4.88 2.70 13.18
CA ILE A 367 4.20 1.61 13.90
C ILE A 367 2.82 1.36 13.26
N THR A 368 2.10 2.42 12.91
CA THR A 368 0.83 2.36 12.17
C THR A 368 1.02 1.68 10.80
N GLY A 369 2.14 1.99 10.13
CA GLY A 369 2.54 1.32 8.89
C GLY A 369 2.82 -0.17 9.10
N ALA A 370 3.49 -0.56 10.18
CA ALA A 370 3.75 -1.97 10.49
C ALA A 370 2.47 -2.75 10.86
N ASP A 371 1.61 -2.14 11.68
CA ASP A 371 0.32 -2.72 12.07
C ASP A 371 -0.54 -3.01 10.81
N PHE A 372 -0.51 -2.17 9.77
CA PHE A 372 -1.20 -2.41 8.49
C PHE A 372 -0.74 -3.69 7.77
N TYR A 373 0.57 -3.97 7.68
CA TYR A 373 1.08 -5.16 6.99
C TYR A 373 0.97 -6.43 7.85
N ILE A 374 1.09 -6.31 9.16
CA ILE A 374 1.01 -7.46 10.08
C ILE A 374 -0.45 -7.89 10.31
N ASN A 375 -1.40 -6.96 10.44
CA ASN A 375 -2.81 -7.29 10.62
C ASN A 375 -3.41 -8.04 9.42
N ALA A 376 -2.88 -7.84 8.21
CA ALA A 376 -3.28 -8.60 7.02
C ALA A 376 -2.98 -10.12 7.11
N TYR A 377 -2.11 -10.53 8.04
CA TYR A 377 -1.78 -11.93 8.36
C TYR A 377 -2.39 -12.43 9.68
N LYS A 378 -3.11 -11.58 10.44
CA LYS A 378 -3.72 -11.97 11.71
C LYS A 378 -5.08 -12.64 11.50
N ASP A 379 -5.36 -13.63 12.36
CA ASP A 379 -6.71 -14.13 12.63
C ASP A 379 -7.56 -12.98 13.21
N ASN A 380 -8.79 -12.77 12.72
CA ASN A 380 -9.67 -11.72 13.25
C ASN A 380 -10.58 -12.29 14.37
N PRO A 381 -10.37 -11.92 15.66
CA PRO A 381 -11.13 -12.49 16.78
C PRO A 381 -12.60 -12.06 16.83
N ARG A 382 -13.09 -11.34 15.80
CA ARG A 382 -14.45 -10.80 15.69
C ARG A 382 -15.31 -11.53 14.63
N PHE A 383 -14.69 -12.23 13.67
CA PHE A 383 -15.39 -12.89 12.56
C PHE A 383 -14.53 -13.94 11.84
N GLY A 384 -15.05 -14.54 10.76
CA GLY A 384 -14.34 -15.56 10.00
C GLY A 384 -14.22 -16.89 10.76
N ILE A 385 -13.35 -17.79 10.28
CA ILE A 385 -13.28 -19.16 10.79
C ILE A 385 -12.74 -19.26 12.23
N ASN A 386 -12.01 -18.24 12.70
CA ASN A 386 -11.36 -18.16 14.01
C ASN A 386 -10.41 -19.32 14.33
N ASP A 387 -9.67 -19.18 15.44
CA ASP A 387 -8.90 -20.23 16.11
C ASP A 387 -7.84 -20.97 15.24
N TRP A 388 -7.55 -20.50 14.03
CA TRP A 388 -6.62 -21.14 13.09
C TRP A 388 -5.18 -20.72 13.34
N GLN A 389 -5.00 -19.54 13.92
CA GLN A 389 -3.73 -19.00 14.36
C GLN A 389 -3.56 -19.17 15.88
N ALA A 390 -2.31 -19.26 16.32
CA ALA A 390 -1.93 -19.13 17.71
C ALA A 390 -1.92 -17.65 18.09
N GLU A 391 -2.45 -17.35 19.27
CA GLU A 391 -2.26 -16.05 19.90
C GLU A 391 -0.75 -15.81 20.10
N TRP A 392 -0.35 -14.54 20.04
CA TRP A 392 0.96 -14.13 20.51
C TRP A 392 0.98 -14.26 22.04
N ASP A 393 2.07 -14.80 22.61
CA ASP A 393 2.14 -15.13 24.05
C ASP A 393 2.49 -13.93 24.96
N GLU A 394 2.44 -12.71 24.39
CA GLU A 394 2.84 -11.43 24.99
C GLU A 394 4.32 -11.39 25.46
N THR A 395 5.13 -12.38 25.11
CA THR A 395 6.57 -12.36 25.36
C THR A 395 7.32 -11.59 24.27
N VAL A 396 8.51 -11.12 24.63
CA VAL A 396 9.39 -10.36 23.74
C VAL A 396 10.79 -10.95 23.88
N ASP A 397 11.32 -11.51 22.80
CA ASP A 397 12.70 -11.99 22.74
C ASP A 397 13.69 -10.83 23.02
N GLU A 398 14.58 -11.00 24.00
CA GLU A 398 15.62 -9.99 24.28
C GLU A 398 16.67 -9.95 23.16
N TYR A 399 16.53 -9.01 22.23
CA TYR A 399 17.57 -8.73 21.24
C TYR A 399 18.78 -8.01 21.88
N GLU A 400 19.98 -8.57 21.66
CA GLU A 400 21.25 -7.85 21.80
C GLU A 400 21.80 -7.50 20.41
N PHE A 401 22.23 -6.25 20.22
CA PHE A 401 22.75 -5.75 18.95
C PHE A 401 23.86 -6.65 18.39
N ALA A 402 23.77 -6.98 17.10
CA ALA A 402 24.69 -7.88 16.38
C ALA A 402 24.80 -9.33 16.91
N SER A 403 24.07 -9.72 17.97
CA SER A 403 24.18 -11.07 18.59
C SER A 403 23.85 -12.26 17.66
N ASN A 404 23.04 -12.04 16.62
CA ASN A 404 22.64 -13.09 15.67
C ASN A 404 23.51 -13.15 14.40
N LEU A 405 24.56 -12.32 14.30
CA LEU A 405 25.51 -12.32 13.20
C LEU A 405 26.49 -13.51 13.27
N ALA A 406 26.91 -14.01 12.11
CA ALA A 406 28.07 -14.88 12.00
C ALA A 406 29.37 -14.12 12.32
N LYS A 407 30.42 -14.81 12.74
CA LYS A 407 31.69 -14.18 13.16
C LYS A 407 32.36 -13.31 12.09
N SER A 408 32.14 -13.62 10.81
CA SER A 408 32.62 -12.83 9.66
C SER A 408 31.79 -11.57 9.44
N GLU A 409 30.46 -11.64 9.58
CA GLU A 409 29.58 -10.47 9.54
C GLU A 409 29.89 -9.53 10.72
N ALA A 410 30.09 -10.08 11.92
CA ALA A 410 30.37 -9.33 13.14
C ALA A 410 31.73 -8.60 13.13
N SER A 411 32.69 -9.02 12.30
CA SER A 411 33.95 -8.29 12.10
C SER A 411 33.84 -7.08 11.17
N ASP A 412 32.73 -6.96 10.44
CA ASP A 412 32.42 -5.84 9.54
C ASP A 412 31.40 -4.85 10.12
N VAL A 413 31.01 -5.06 11.38
CA VAL A 413 30.20 -4.11 12.16
C VAL A 413 31.07 -2.92 12.56
N VAL A 414 30.75 -1.74 12.06
CA VAL A 414 31.56 -0.51 12.26
C VAL A 414 31.15 0.26 13.51
N SER A 415 29.94 0.09 14.03
CA SER A 415 29.53 0.74 15.28
C SER A 415 30.12 0.03 16.52
N GLY A 416 30.99 0.75 17.23
CA GLY A 416 31.65 0.23 18.43
C GLY A 416 30.63 -0.14 19.54
N PHE A 417 30.84 -1.30 20.16
CA PHE A 417 29.91 -1.95 21.10
C PHE A 417 29.71 -1.15 22.42
N LYS A 418 28.86 -0.12 22.39
CA LYS A 418 28.47 0.69 23.55
C LYS A 418 27.55 -0.13 24.47
N LYS A 419 27.97 -0.37 25.72
CA LYS A 419 27.13 -1.09 26.70
C LYS A 419 25.80 -0.36 26.98
N LYS A 420 24.70 -1.12 26.86
CA LYS A 420 23.29 -0.74 27.11
C LYS A 420 23.15 0.10 28.40
N GLN A 421 23.03 1.42 28.28
CA GLN A 421 22.68 2.29 29.42
C GLN A 421 21.18 2.17 29.69
N GLN A 422 20.81 1.52 30.80
CA GLN A 422 19.41 1.44 31.21
C GLN A 422 18.86 2.82 31.59
N ALA A 423 17.96 3.36 30.77
CA ALA A 423 17.18 4.54 31.10
C ALA A 423 16.29 4.25 32.33
N LYS A 424 16.40 5.08 33.36
CA LYS A 424 15.66 4.86 34.62
C LYS A 424 14.17 5.20 34.46
N ALA A 425 13.32 4.17 34.41
CA ALA A 425 11.86 4.26 34.28
C ALA A 425 11.11 5.09 35.36
N ALA A 426 11.82 5.64 36.35
CA ALA A 426 11.26 6.52 37.37
C ALA A 426 10.80 7.90 36.85
N ALA A 427 11.37 8.40 35.74
CA ALA A 427 11.00 9.71 35.17
C ALA A 427 9.59 9.69 34.57
N ALA A 428 9.33 8.80 33.60
CA ALA A 428 8.06 8.67 32.89
C ALA A 428 6.86 8.51 33.86
N LYS A 429 7.05 7.76 34.96
CA LYS A 429 6.03 7.53 36.00
C LYS A 429 5.64 8.81 36.77
N SER A 430 6.47 9.85 36.74
CA SER A 430 6.20 11.18 37.29
C SER A 430 5.52 12.10 36.27
N LEU A 431 5.89 12.03 34.98
CA LEU A 431 5.27 12.83 33.93
C LEU A 431 3.83 12.40 33.64
N LYS A 432 3.55 11.08 33.58
CA LYS A 432 2.20 10.54 33.36
C LYS A 432 1.17 11.17 34.32
N LYS A 433 1.45 11.12 35.63
CA LYS A 433 0.65 11.78 36.69
C LYS A 433 0.46 13.30 36.56
N LYS A 434 1.29 13.98 35.76
CA LYS A 434 1.22 15.43 35.55
C LYS A 434 0.40 15.79 34.31
N ILE A 435 0.39 14.93 33.29
CA ILE A 435 -0.40 15.11 32.05
C ILE A 435 -1.84 14.56 32.24
N GLU A 436 -2.01 13.42 32.90
CA GLU A 436 -3.31 12.87 33.35
C GLU A 436 -4.16 13.94 34.07
N LYS A 437 -3.51 14.85 34.79
CA LYS A 437 -4.16 15.91 35.59
C LYS A 437 -4.42 17.22 34.82
N GLN A 438 -4.17 17.27 33.51
CA GLN A 438 -4.26 18.50 32.70
C GLN A 438 -5.09 18.37 31.41
N CYS A 439 -5.55 17.17 31.03
CA CYS A 439 -6.43 16.99 29.87
C CYS A 439 -7.82 16.53 30.32
N LYS A 440 -8.87 17.20 29.81
CA LYS A 440 -10.20 16.59 29.73
C LYS A 440 -10.07 15.43 28.72
N LYS A 441 -10.48 14.21 29.08
CA LYS A 441 -10.45 13.07 28.15
C LYS A 441 -11.26 13.42 26.89
N ASN A 442 -10.66 13.19 25.72
CA ASN A 442 -11.37 13.20 24.44
C ASN A 442 -12.27 11.96 24.33
N SER A 443 -13.29 11.98 23.48
CA SER A 443 -14.11 10.78 23.22
C SER A 443 -13.29 9.68 22.53
N ALA A 444 -13.74 8.43 22.69
CA ALA A 444 -13.26 7.31 21.89
C ALA A 444 -13.39 7.61 20.37
N PRO A 445 -12.55 7.01 19.51
CA PRO A 445 -12.75 7.06 18.06
C PRO A 445 -14.05 6.35 17.69
N CYS A 446 -14.69 6.82 16.62
CA CYS A 446 -15.90 6.25 16.07
C CYS A 446 -15.85 6.28 14.53
N LEU A 447 -16.34 5.24 13.88
CA LEU A 447 -16.45 5.13 12.42
C LEU A 447 -17.83 5.57 11.95
N GLY A 448 -17.89 6.36 10.87
CA GLY A 448 -19.14 6.62 10.15
C GLY A 448 -19.28 5.68 8.95
N VAL A 449 -20.41 4.99 8.83
CA VAL A 449 -20.75 4.18 7.64
C VAL A 449 -21.94 4.83 6.94
N VAL A 450 -21.72 5.35 5.74
CA VAL A 450 -22.79 5.82 4.84
C VAL A 450 -23.40 4.61 4.17
N ARG A 451 -24.72 4.44 4.28
CA ARG A 451 -25.44 3.28 3.75
C ARG A 451 -26.24 3.56 2.48
N LEU A 452 -26.28 2.59 1.56
CA LEU A 452 -27.28 2.57 0.48
C LEU A 452 -28.70 2.38 1.06
N ASP A 453 -29.72 2.63 0.24
CA ASP A 453 -31.13 2.38 0.54
C ASP A 453 -31.50 0.92 0.21
N TYR A 454 -31.03 0.00 1.05
CA TYR A 454 -31.35 -1.44 1.04
C TYR A 454 -31.23 -2.00 2.47
N ASN A 455 -31.84 -3.16 2.72
CA ASN A 455 -31.90 -3.74 4.06
C ASN A 455 -31.74 -5.27 3.99
N TYR A 456 -30.74 -5.80 4.69
CA TYR A 456 -30.42 -7.22 4.78
C TYR A 456 -29.78 -7.49 6.16
N PRO A 457 -29.87 -8.73 6.71
CA PRO A 457 -29.11 -9.11 7.90
C PRO A 457 -27.61 -9.27 7.55
N PRO A 458 -26.72 -8.41 8.09
CA PRO A 458 -25.30 -8.43 7.74
C PRO A 458 -24.56 -9.58 8.45
N ALA A 459 -23.56 -10.16 7.80
CA ALA A 459 -22.76 -11.25 8.36
C ALA A 459 -21.67 -10.74 9.32
N ALA A 460 -21.18 -11.56 10.25
CA ALA A 460 -19.99 -11.18 11.04
C ALA A 460 -18.79 -11.02 10.09
N GLY A 461 -18.17 -9.83 10.09
CA GLY A 461 -17.13 -9.42 9.13
C GLY A 461 -17.61 -8.40 8.09
N ASP A 462 -18.91 -8.32 7.87
CA ASP A 462 -19.55 -7.29 7.03
C ASP A 462 -19.33 -5.88 7.61
N ILE A 463 -19.22 -4.88 6.73
CA ILE A 463 -19.16 -3.45 7.08
C ILE A 463 -20.42 -2.98 7.83
N ASP A 464 -21.57 -3.57 7.49
CA ASP A 464 -22.86 -3.27 8.11
C ASP A 464 -23.11 -4.04 9.41
N CYS A 465 -22.25 -5.00 9.75
CA CYS A 465 -22.28 -5.68 11.04
C CYS A 465 -21.44 -4.90 12.07
N PRO A 466 -22.04 -4.35 13.15
CA PRO A 466 -21.27 -3.60 14.14
C PRO A 466 -20.27 -4.47 14.90
N GLY A 467 -20.52 -5.78 14.98
CA GLY A 467 -19.63 -6.76 15.62
C GLY A 467 -18.29 -6.93 14.89
N SER A 468 -18.16 -6.44 13.65
CA SER A 468 -16.91 -6.51 12.86
C SER A 468 -15.79 -5.61 13.38
N TYR A 469 -16.02 -4.80 14.42
CA TYR A 469 -15.16 -3.70 14.86
C TYR A 469 -14.80 -3.74 16.35
N ASP A 470 -13.71 -3.06 16.74
CA ASP A 470 -13.31 -2.83 18.13
C ASP A 470 -13.54 -1.37 18.60
N TYR A 471 -14.50 -0.69 17.96
CA TYR A 471 -14.92 0.69 18.26
C TYR A 471 -16.39 0.91 17.86
N ASP A 472 -17.00 1.95 18.44
CA ASP A 472 -18.32 2.47 18.12
C ASP A 472 -18.48 2.81 16.62
N VAL A 473 -19.50 2.25 15.97
CA VAL A 473 -19.82 2.50 14.56
C VAL A 473 -21.20 3.12 14.40
N LYS A 474 -21.26 4.19 13.60
CA LYS A 474 -22.49 4.96 13.36
C LYS A 474 -22.90 4.88 11.90
N TYR A 475 -24.05 4.25 11.69
CA TYR A 475 -24.64 4.06 10.37
C TYR A 475 -25.51 5.24 9.94
N ARG A 476 -25.61 5.47 8.62
CA ARG A 476 -26.43 6.52 8.02
C ARG A 476 -26.86 6.21 6.58
N CYS A 477 -28.06 5.64 6.44
CA CYS A 477 -28.74 5.46 5.14
C CYS A 477 -28.94 6.78 4.38
N VAL A 478 -28.79 6.73 3.06
CA VAL A 478 -29.06 7.81 2.11
C VAL A 478 -30.35 7.51 1.33
N PRO A 479 -31.48 8.21 1.57
CA PRO A 479 -32.75 7.90 0.92
C PRO A 479 -32.69 8.01 -0.61
N GLY A 480 -33.12 6.94 -1.30
CA GLY A 480 -33.12 6.81 -2.74
C GLY A 480 -31.77 6.40 -3.36
N LEU A 481 -30.72 6.13 -2.57
CA LEU A 481 -29.42 5.68 -3.07
C LEU A 481 -29.43 4.17 -3.32
N THR A 482 -29.63 3.74 -4.57
CA THR A 482 -29.69 2.31 -4.91
C THR A 482 -28.32 1.74 -5.27
N PHE A 483 -28.18 0.41 -5.14
CA PHE A 483 -27.03 -0.35 -5.65
C PHE A 483 -26.72 -0.07 -7.13
N ALA A 484 -27.76 0.11 -7.97
CA ALA A 484 -27.61 0.49 -9.37
C ALA A 484 -27.01 1.91 -9.56
N MET A 485 -27.27 2.86 -8.67
CA MET A 485 -26.57 4.16 -8.68
C MET A 485 -25.10 4.00 -8.31
N ALA A 486 -24.78 3.17 -7.31
CA ALA A 486 -23.40 2.87 -6.92
C ALA A 486 -22.61 2.19 -8.05
N GLN A 487 -23.14 1.10 -8.62
CA GLN A 487 -22.52 0.39 -9.75
C GLN A 487 -22.29 1.29 -10.98
N SER A 488 -23.23 2.19 -11.29
CA SER A 488 -23.11 3.14 -12.41
C SER A 488 -22.31 4.41 -12.09
N GLY A 489 -21.86 4.57 -10.84
CA GLY A 489 -21.15 5.76 -10.34
C GLY A 489 -21.96 7.05 -10.41
N LYS A 490 -23.30 6.99 -10.47
CA LYS A 490 -24.17 8.13 -10.81
C LYS A 490 -25.40 8.20 -9.91
N MET A 491 -25.42 9.22 -9.06
CA MET A 491 -26.60 9.60 -8.28
C MET A 491 -27.47 10.62 -9.02
N THR A 492 -28.75 10.70 -8.67
CA THR A 492 -29.58 11.87 -9.03
C THR A 492 -29.17 13.07 -8.17
N PRO A 493 -29.40 14.34 -8.60
CA PRO A 493 -29.02 15.52 -7.82
C PRO A 493 -29.58 15.53 -6.38
N LYS A 494 -30.80 15.01 -6.19
CA LYS A 494 -31.43 14.91 -4.85
C LYS A 494 -30.75 13.86 -3.97
N VAL A 495 -30.38 12.71 -4.54
CA VAL A 495 -29.66 11.65 -3.80
C VAL A 495 -28.22 12.09 -3.49
N GLN A 496 -27.58 12.84 -4.39
CA GLN A 496 -26.28 13.49 -4.17
C GLN A 496 -26.33 14.50 -3.00
N GLU A 497 -27.42 15.27 -2.86
CA GLU A 497 -27.61 16.16 -1.71
C GLU A 497 -27.76 15.38 -0.40
N GLU A 498 -28.60 14.34 -0.37
CA GLU A 498 -28.75 13.48 0.81
C GLU A 498 -27.45 12.75 1.19
N PHE A 499 -26.65 12.31 0.21
CA PHE A 499 -25.35 11.67 0.43
C PHE A 499 -24.36 12.62 1.14
N MET A 500 -24.27 13.88 0.71
CA MET A 500 -23.47 14.88 1.42
C MET A 500 -24.01 15.16 2.83
N ASN A 501 -25.34 15.18 3.00
CA ASN A 501 -25.97 15.41 4.30
C ASN A 501 -25.80 14.22 5.25
N ALA A 502 -25.71 12.99 4.74
CA ALA A 502 -25.33 11.79 5.49
C ALA A 502 -23.89 11.88 6.00
N CYS A 503 -22.94 12.26 5.15
CA CYS A 503 -21.54 12.46 5.55
C CYS A 503 -21.42 13.51 6.67
N ARG A 504 -22.13 14.64 6.53
CA ARG A 504 -22.16 15.73 7.53
C ARG A 504 -22.84 15.31 8.85
N ASP A 505 -23.88 14.47 8.81
CA ASP A 505 -24.50 13.91 10.02
C ASP A 505 -23.50 13.05 10.80
N LEU A 506 -22.74 12.20 10.11
CA LEU A 506 -21.73 11.33 10.72
C LEU A 506 -20.60 12.14 11.36
N GLU A 507 -20.01 13.11 10.65
CA GLU A 507 -19.00 14.03 11.23
C GLU A 507 -19.56 14.77 12.45
N LYS A 508 -20.78 15.31 12.36
CA LYS A 508 -21.46 16.01 13.47
C LYS A 508 -21.76 15.10 14.66
N ARG A 509 -21.96 13.79 14.45
CA ARG A 509 -22.13 12.76 15.49
C ARG A 509 -20.80 12.27 16.09
N GLY A 510 -19.69 12.91 15.73
CA GLY A 510 -18.36 12.64 16.29
C GLY A 510 -17.60 11.50 15.61
N CYS A 511 -18.04 11.06 14.43
CA CYS A 511 -17.25 10.12 13.63
C CYS A 511 -15.90 10.75 13.27
N CYS A 512 -14.84 9.93 13.27
CA CYS A 512 -13.46 10.39 13.09
C CYS A 512 -12.83 9.92 11.77
N GLY A 513 -13.58 9.13 11.00
CA GLY A 513 -13.41 8.79 9.58
C GLY A 513 -14.75 8.27 9.02
N ILE A 514 -14.92 8.24 7.70
CA ILE A 514 -16.14 7.80 7.02
C ILE A 514 -15.84 6.78 5.92
N THR A 515 -16.63 5.72 5.85
CA THR A 515 -16.65 4.70 4.79
C THR A 515 -18.06 4.54 4.21
N GLY A 516 -18.18 3.73 3.16
CA GLY A 516 -19.45 3.31 2.55
C GLY A 516 -19.71 1.83 2.79
N ASP A 517 -20.99 1.42 2.76
CA ASP A 517 -21.39 0.01 2.93
C ASP A 517 -21.27 -0.84 1.65
N CYS A 518 -20.87 -0.25 0.53
CA CYS A 518 -20.71 -0.91 -0.75
C CYS A 518 -19.43 -0.42 -1.47
N GLY A 519 -18.57 -1.34 -1.90
CA GLY A 519 -17.28 -1.02 -2.53
C GLY A 519 -17.37 -0.06 -3.74
N PHE A 520 -18.45 -0.15 -4.54
CA PHE A 520 -18.71 0.75 -5.67
C PHE A 520 -18.98 2.22 -5.26
N MET A 521 -19.11 2.52 -3.96
CA MET A 521 -19.20 3.90 -3.44
C MET A 521 -17.88 4.67 -3.55
N MET A 522 -16.79 4.03 -3.99
CA MET A 522 -15.58 4.68 -4.55
C MET A 522 -15.91 5.87 -5.48
N ALA A 523 -16.98 5.76 -6.28
CA ALA A 523 -17.48 6.83 -7.17
C ALA A 523 -17.90 8.12 -6.43
N PHE A 524 -18.28 8.00 -5.16
CA PHE A 524 -18.81 9.09 -4.35
C PHE A 524 -17.81 9.60 -3.30
N GLN A 525 -16.62 8.97 -3.20
CA GLN A 525 -15.49 9.46 -2.41
C GLN A 525 -15.16 10.94 -2.64
N PRO A 526 -15.14 11.49 -3.88
CA PRO A 526 -14.82 12.91 -4.08
C PRO A 526 -15.88 13.82 -3.45
N LEU A 527 -17.15 13.47 -3.64
CA LEU A 527 -18.29 14.21 -3.12
C LEU A 527 -18.31 14.21 -1.58
N ALA A 528 -18.04 13.06 -0.96
CA ALA A 528 -17.94 12.95 0.50
C ALA A 528 -16.77 13.77 1.06
N ARG A 529 -15.59 13.76 0.42
CA ARG A 529 -14.44 14.59 0.81
C ARG A 529 -14.76 16.09 0.73
N THR A 530 -15.57 16.55 -0.23
CA THR A 530 -16.06 17.95 -0.26
C THR A 530 -17.14 18.27 0.80
N ALA A 531 -17.64 17.28 1.54
CA ALA A 531 -18.73 17.44 2.49
C ALA A 531 -18.29 17.49 3.97
N VAL A 532 -17.09 17.00 4.32
CA VAL A 532 -16.55 16.86 5.69
C VAL A 532 -15.05 17.22 5.76
N ASN A 533 -14.46 17.26 6.95
CA ASN A 533 -13.03 17.57 7.19
C ASN A 533 -12.28 16.37 7.85
N ILE A 534 -12.82 15.16 7.72
CA ILE A 534 -12.28 13.91 8.27
C ILE A 534 -12.00 12.89 7.15
N PRO A 535 -11.10 11.91 7.34
CA PRO A 535 -10.76 10.92 6.30
C PRO A 535 -11.99 10.20 5.74
N VAL A 536 -12.07 10.10 4.42
CA VAL A 536 -13.13 9.40 3.66
C VAL A 536 -12.53 8.28 2.84
N PHE A 537 -12.94 7.04 3.09
CA PHE A 537 -12.42 5.83 2.45
C PHE A 537 -13.59 4.92 2.06
N MET A 538 -14.28 5.27 0.96
CA MET A 538 -15.54 4.64 0.52
C MET A 538 -15.39 3.24 -0.10
N SER A 539 -14.17 2.69 -0.14
CA SER A 539 -13.86 1.36 -0.65
C SER A 539 -12.51 0.89 -0.11
N SER A 540 -12.35 -0.41 0.11
CA SER A 540 -11.06 -1.01 0.49
C SER A 540 -9.97 -0.82 -0.58
N MET A 541 -10.34 -0.45 -1.81
CA MET A 541 -9.42 -0.18 -2.94
C MET A 541 -8.49 1.01 -2.71
N VAL A 542 -8.76 1.91 -1.75
CA VAL A 542 -7.78 2.95 -1.35
C VAL A 542 -6.51 2.37 -0.71
N GLN A 543 -6.52 1.09 -0.31
CA GLN A 543 -5.35 0.37 0.16
C GLN A 543 -4.41 -0.07 -0.98
N CYS A 544 -4.91 -0.25 -2.21
CA CYS A 544 -4.15 -0.83 -3.31
C CYS A 544 -2.82 -0.10 -3.63
N PRO A 545 -2.72 1.24 -3.59
CA PRO A 545 -1.45 1.94 -3.73
C PRO A 545 -0.41 1.49 -2.68
N MET A 546 -0.78 1.51 -1.40
CA MET A 546 0.10 1.15 -0.28
C MET A 546 0.50 -0.34 -0.33
N VAL A 547 -0.46 -1.24 -0.59
CA VAL A 547 -0.17 -2.66 -0.79
C VAL A 547 0.83 -2.86 -1.94
N SER A 548 0.66 -2.13 -3.05
CA SER A 548 1.45 -2.34 -4.27
C SER A 548 2.88 -1.77 -4.24
N VAL A 549 3.21 -0.84 -3.34
CA VAL A 549 4.60 -0.36 -3.20
C VAL A 549 5.48 -1.30 -2.37
N ALA A 550 4.87 -2.26 -1.67
CA ALA A 550 5.54 -3.21 -0.78
C ALA A 550 6.07 -4.50 -1.45
N PHE A 551 5.68 -4.76 -2.70
CA PHE A 551 6.11 -5.91 -3.52
C PHE A 551 6.84 -5.44 -4.78
N ASP A 552 7.58 -6.32 -5.48
CA ASP A 552 8.20 -5.90 -6.74
C ASP A 552 7.16 -5.66 -7.84
N LYS A 553 7.55 -4.92 -8.88
CA LYS A 553 6.72 -4.65 -10.05
C LYS A 553 6.30 -5.91 -10.84
N TYR A 554 6.91 -7.07 -10.58
CA TYR A 554 6.54 -8.36 -11.18
C TYR A 554 5.73 -9.28 -10.25
N ASP A 555 5.60 -8.93 -8.97
CA ASP A 555 4.68 -9.59 -8.05
C ASP A 555 3.24 -9.12 -8.28
N ARG A 556 2.28 -10.01 -8.10
CA ARG A 556 0.86 -9.75 -8.35
C ARG A 556 0.01 -9.71 -7.08
N ILE A 557 -1.11 -9.01 -7.19
CA ILE A 557 -2.10 -8.82 -6.12
C ILE A 557 -3.45 -9.29 -6.68
N LEU A 558 -4.02 -10.31 -6.05
CA LEU A 558 -5.36 -10.81 -6.38
C LEU A 558 -6.41 -9.88 -5.79
N ILE A 559 -7.29 -9.33 -6.60
CA ILE A 559 -8.44 -8.55 -6.13
C ILE A 559 -9.70 -9.38 -6.31
N LEU A 560 -10.37 -9.70 -5.21
CA LEU A 560 -11.67 -10.36 -5.21
C LEU A 560 -12.76 -9.30 -5.07
N THR A 561 -13.64 -9.22 -6.07
CA THR A 561 -14.82 -8.35 -6.07
C THR A 561 -16.08 -9.21 -6.17
N ALA A 562 -17.24 -8.67 -5.80
CA ALA A 562 -18.51 -9.37 -5.96
C ALA A 562 -18.78 -9.70 -7.43
N ASN A 563 -18.49 -8.77 -8.35
CA ASN A 563 -18.64 -8.98 -9.79
C ASN A 563 -17.50 -8.31 -10.58
N GLY A 564 -16.69 -9.15 -11.25
CA GLY A 564 -15.52 -8.72 -12.03
C GLY A 564 -15.84 -7.94 -13.31
N GLU A 565 -17.09 -7.98 -13.79
CA GLU A 565 -17.54 -7.23 -14.97
C GLU A 565 -17.89 -5.78 -14.63
N THR A 566 -18.36 -5.51 -13.41
CA THR A 566 -18.86 -4.18 -13.00
C THR A 566 -17.79 -3.26 -12.41
N LEU A 567 -16.61 -3.78 -12.06
CA LEU A 567 -15.50 -2.96 -11.55
C LEU A 567 -14.77 -2.19 -12.67
N LYS A 568 -14.55 -2.82 -13.84
CA LYS A 568 -13.84 -2.20 -14.97
C LYS A 568 -14.46 -0.90 -15.52
N PRO A 569 -15.81 -0.77 -15.63
CA PRO A 569 -16.46 0.49 -15.99
C PRO A 569 -16.15 1.68 -15.07
N GLN A 570 -15.62 1.45 -13.86
CA GLN A 570 -15.21 2.51 -12.93
C GLN A 570 -13.71 2.87 -13.01
N LYS A 571 -12.98 2.44 -14.07
CA LYS A 571 -11.54 2.71 -14.27
C LYS A 571 -11.13 4.14 -13.88
N ASP A 572 -11.73 5.14 -14.52
CA ASP A 572 -11.29 6.54 -14.35
C ASP A 572 -11.53 7.05 -12.92
N ILE A 573 -12.54 6.52 -12.24
CA ILE A 573 -12.85 6.83 -10.84
C ILE A 573 -11.80 6.19 -9.93
N LEU A 574 -11.52 4.91 -10.12
CA LEU A 574 -10.54 4.16 -9.35
C LEU A 574 -9.14 4.78 -9.45
N LEU A 575 -8.71 5.12 -10.65
CA LEU A 575 -7.42 5.75 -10.90
C LEU A 575 -7.35 7.14 -10.25
N ASN A 576 -8.28 8.03 -10.56
CA ASN A 576 -8.21 9.42 -10.10
C ASN A 576 -8.59 9.63 -8.63
N GLN A 577 -9.27 8.67 -7.97
CA GLN A 577 -9.82 8.87 -6.61
C GLN A 577 -9.31 7.88 -5.57
N CYS A 578 -8.86 6.69 -5.99
CA CYS A 578 -8.24 5.66 -5.12
C CYS A 578 -6.76 5.41 -5.45
N GLY A 579 -6.20 6.07 -6.48
CA GLY A 579 -4.82 5.83 -6.94
C GLY A 579 -4.63 4.47 -7.61
N PHE A 580 -5.71 3.82 -8.04
CA PHE A 580 -5.74 2.42 -8.47
C PHE A 580 -6.05 2.30 -9.97
N ASP A 581 -5.06 1.95 -10.80
CA ASP A 581 -5.32 1.63 -12.21
C ASP A 581 -5.78 0.17 -12.35
N VAL A 582 -6.98 -0.05 -12.89
CA VAL A 582 -7.49 -1.40 -13.21
C VAL A 582 -6.74 -2.09 -14.36
N ASP A 583 -5.96 -1.32 -15.14
CA ASP A 583 -5.11 -1.85 -16.23
C ASP A 583 -3.64 -2.05 -15.79
N ASP A 584 -3.26 -1.72 -14.55
CA ASP A 584 -1.96 -2.12 -14.01
C ASP A 584 -1.93 -3.65 -13.83
N THR A 585 -1.17 -4.31 -14.70
CA THR A 585 -1.03 -5.78 -14.82
C THR A 585 -0.53 -6.50 -13.56
N ARG A 586 -0.16 -5.77 -12.51
CA ARG A 586 0.07 -6.31 -11.16
C ARG A 586 -1.22 -6.74 -10.47
N PHE A 587 -2.37 -6.17 -10.83
CA PHE A 587 -3.65 -6.45 -10.20
C PHE A 587 -4.49 -7.45 -11.00
N ILE A 588 -4.71 -8.63 -10.41
CA ILE A 588 -5.50 -9.71 -11.00
C ILE A 588 -6.91 -9.64 -10.42
N ILE A 589 -7.80 -8.89 -11.09
CA ILE A 589 -9.20 -8.75 -10.68
C ILE A 589 -9.98 -10.02 -11.05
N LYS A 590 -10.68 -10.60 -10.07
CA LYS A 590 -11.53 -11.80 -10.22
C LYS A 590 -12.87 -11.58 -9.49
N GLY A 591 -13.95 -12.06 -10.11
CA GLY A 591 -15.32 -11.89 -9.62
C GLY A 591 -15.87 -13.14 -8.95
N CYS A 592 -16.54 -12.97 -7.81
CA CYS A 592 -17.08 -14.06 -6.99
C CYS A 592 -18.47 -14.53 -7.44
N GLN A 593 -19.12 -13.86 -8.40
CA GLN A 593 -20.53 -14.04 -8.76
C GLN A 593 -20.94 -15.44 -9.25
N ASN A 594 -19.98 -16.32 -9.54
CA ASN A 594 -20.22 -17.69 -9.99
C ASN A 594 -20.04 -18.75 -8.87
N ILE A 595 -19.75 -18.33 -7.63
CA ILE A 595 -19.70 -19.24 -6.48
C ILE A 595 -21.15 -19.52 -6.01
N PRO A 596 -21.58 -20.79 -5.89
CA PRO A 596 -22.94 -21.11 -5.45
C PRO A 596 -23.28 -20.46 -4.10
N GLY A 597 -24.42 -19.78 -4.01
CA GLY A 597 -24.89 -19.11 -2.79
C GLY A 597 -24.37 -17.67 -2.62
N PHE A 598 -23.29 -17.30 -3.31
CA PHE A 598 -22.79 -15.91 -3.30
C PHE A 598 -23.63 -14.97 -4.19
N ASP A 599 -24.53 -15.52 -5.01
CA ASP A 599 -25.52 -14.76 -5.78
C ASP A 599 -26.53 -14.00 -4.91
N ALA A 600 -26.60 -14.30 -3.60
CA ALA A 600 -27.37 -13.55 -2.60
C ALA A 600 -26.95 -12.06 -2.51
N VAL A 601 -25.64 -11.77 -2.59
CA VAL A 601 -25.08 -10.40 -2.63
C VAL A 601 -25.73 -9.54 -3.72
N ALA A 602 -25.87 -10.10 -4.92
CA ALA A 602 -26.44 -9.40 -6.08
C ALA A 602 -27.95 -9.14 -5.98
N LYS A 603 -28.62 -9.71 -4.97
CA LYS A 603 -30.06 -9.54 -4.69
C LYS A 603 -30.34 -8.72 -3.43
N GLY A 604 -29.33 -8.48 -2.57
CA GLY A 604 -29.54 -7.98 -1.20
C GLY A 604 -30.13 -9.04 -0.27
N GLU A 605 -29.79 -10.32 -0.47
CA GLU A 605 -30.16 -11.44 0.40
C GLU A 605 -28.99 -11.80 1.35
N GLN A 606 -29.30 -12.33 2.54
CA GLN A 606 -28.27 -12.78 3.49
C GLN A 606 -27.43 -13.93 2.90
N VAL A 607 -26.10 -13.79 2.93
CA VAL A 607 -25.16 -14.83 2.46
C VAL A 607 -24.93 -15.90 3.53
N ASP A 608 -24.97 -17.18 3.14
CA ASP A 608 -24.51 -18.30 3.97
C ASP A 608 -22.97 -18.44 3.85
N VAL A 609 -22.26 -17.82 4.80
CA VAL A 609 -20.79 -17.78 4.83
C VAL A 609 -20.19 -19.19 4.96
N GLU A 610 -20.79 -20.10 5.73
CA GLU A 610 -20.27 -21.46 5.91
C GLU A 610 -20.40 -22.27 4.60
N PHE A 611 -21.54 -22.15 3.91
CA PHE A 611 -21.77 -22.80 2.62
C PHE A 611 -20.88 -22.26 1.49
N VAL A 612 -20.66 -20.95 1.44
CA VAL A 612 -19.87 -20.29 0.38
C VAL A 612 -18.36 -20.48 0.58
N THR A 613 -17.87 -20.55 1.82
CA THR A 613 -16.42 -20.59 2.14
C THR A 613 -15.61 -21.64 1.35
N PRO A 614 -16.05 -22.91 1.21
CA PRO A 614 -15.32 -23.90 0.41
C PRO A 614 -15.19 -23.53 -1.07
N GLY A 615 -16.21 -22.88 -1.65
CA GLY A 615 -16.19 -22.40 -3.03
C GLY A 615 -15.24 -21.22 -3.23
N MET A 616 -15.17 -20.30 -2.25
CA MET A 616 -14.21 -19.21 -2.22
C MET A 616 -12.76 -19.74 -2.17
N ILE A 617 -12.51 -20.75 -1.33
CA ILE A 617 -11.20 -21.42 -1.23
C ILE A 617 -10.82 -22.07 -2.56
N GLU A 618 -11.71 -22.85 -3.19
CA GLU A 618 -11.36 -23.56 -4.43
C GLU A 618 -11.15 -22.59 -5.62
N MET A 619 -11.92 -21.49 -5.69
CA MET A 619 -11.68 -20.42 -6.67
C MET A 619 -10.28 -19.82 -6.52
N VAL A 620 -9.90 -19.40 -5.31
CA VAL A 620 -8.58 -18.79 -5.05
C VAL A 620 -7.45 -19.80 -5.25
N LYS A 621 -7.65 -21.06 -4.87
CA LYS A 621 -6.71 -22.17 -5.12
C LYS A 621 -6.45 -22.38 -6.62
N GLY A 622 -7.48 -22.31 -7.46
CA GLY A 622 -7.32 -22.33 -8.92
C GLY A 622 -6.49 -21.14 -9.42
N ILE A 623 -6.88 -19.92 -9.03
CA ILE A 623 -6.19 -18.67 -9.45
C ILE A 623 -4.70 -18.67 -9.06
N LEU A 624 -4.36 -19.11 -7.85
CA LEU A 624 -2.97 -19.19 -7.37
C LEU A 624 -2.17 -20.34 -8.00
N SER A 625 -2.85 -21.35 -8.56
CA SER A 625 -2.21 -22.43 -9.34
C SER A 625 -1.90 -21.98 -10.77
N ASP A 626 -2.79 -21.19 -11.37
CA ASP A 626 -2.60 -20.57 -12.68
C ASP A 626 -1.54 -19.45 -12.65
N ASP A 627 -1.49 -18.66 -11.57
CA ASP A 627 -0.60 -17.50 -11.42
C ASP A 627 0.19 -17.49 -10.09
N PRO A 628 1.34 -18.20 -10.03
CA PRO A 628 2.22 -18.21 -8.87
C PRO A 628 3.07 -16.92 -8.72
N SER A 629 2.81 -15.85 -9.48
CA SER A 629 3.38 -14.50 -9.23
C SER A 629 2.60 -13.73 -8.15
N ILE A 630 1.40 -14.19 -7.78
CA ILE A 630 0.57 -13.54 -6.75
C ILE A 630 1.23 -13.64 -5.35
N ARG A 631 1.24 -12.54 -4.60
CA ARG A 631 1.79 -12.41 -3.23
C ARG A 631 0.80 -11.93 -2.18
N ALA A 632 -0.35 -11.41 -2.60
CA ALA A 632 -1.31 -10.72 -1.74
C ALA A 632 -2.73 -10.87 -2.28
N ILE A 633 -3.71 -10.72 -1.39
CA ILE A 633 -5.14 -10.67 -1.73
C ILE A 633 -5.73 -9.37 -1.15
N VAL A 634 -6.60 -8.69 -1.92
CA VAL A 634 -7.44 -7.59 -1.43
C VAL A 634 -8.90 -7.89 -1.75
N LEU A 635 -9.77 -7.74 -0.76
CA LEU A 635 -11.21 -7.97 -0.86
C LEU A 635 -11.91 -6.62 -1.08
N GLU A 636 -12.49 -6.43 -2.27
CA GLU A 636 -13.11 -5.17 -2.72
C GLU A 636 -14.53 -5.02 -2.19
N CYS A 637 -15.33 -6.08 -2.28
CA CYS A 637 -16.70 -6.09 -1.79
C CYS A 637 -16.74 -6.17 -0.26
N THR A 638 -17.65 -5.40 0.33
CA THR A 638 -17.88 -5.24 1.76
C THR A 638 -18.46 -6.48 2.46
N GLU A 639 -19.04 -7.41 1.70
CA GLU A 639 -19.51 -8.73 2.19
C GLU A 639 -18.46 -9.85 2.00
N LEU A 640 -17.25 -9.54 1.50
CA LEU A 640 -16.14 -10.50 1.41
C LEU A 640 -15.23 -10.66 2.66
N PRO A 641 -15.10 -9.71 3.62
CA PRO A 641 -14.25 -9.92 4.80
C PRO A 641 -14.57 -11.19 5.63
N PRO A 642 -15.81 -11.72 5.74
CA PRO A 642 -16.08 -12.99 6.42
C PRO A 642 -15.24 -14.18 5.92
N TYR A 643 -14.75 -14.14 4.67
CA TYR A 643 -13.90 -15.19 4.10
C TYR A 643 -12.40 -14.94 4.31
N ALA A 644 -11.99 -13.76 4.79
CA ALA A 644 -10.59 -13.34 4.82
C ALA A 644 -9.70 -14.31 5.61
N ASP A 645 -10.15 -14.76 6.78
CA ASP A 645 -9.41 -15.70 7.62
C ASP A 645 -9.31 -17.11 7.02
N ALA A 646 -10.31 -17.55 6.28
CA ALA A 646 -10.21 -18.80 5.51
C ALA A 646 -9.12 -18.71 4.42
N LEU A 647 -8.98 -17.54 3.78
CA LEU A 647 -7.94 -17.28 2.79
C LEU A 647 -6.54 -17.16 3.44
N ARG A 648 -6.41 -16.44 4.57
CA ARG A 648 -5.16 -16.35 5.37
C ARG A 648 -4.71 -17.74 5.84
N ALA A 649 -5.64 -18.52 6.41
CA ALA A 649 -5.41 -19.85 6.97
C ALA A 649 -5.09 -20.93 5.93
N GLN A 650 -5.60 -20.79 4.69
CA GLN A 650 -5.25 -21.70 3.61
C GLN A 650 -3.93 -21.28 2.94
N PHE A 651 -3.85 -20.05 2.42
CA PHE A 651 -2.82 -19.68 1.44
C PHE A 651 -1.56 -19.05 2.02
N SER A 652 -1.57 -18.57 3.28
CA SER A 652 -0.41 -17.91 3.90
C SER A 652 0.01 -16.59 3.21
N LEU A 653 -0.92 -16.00 2.46
CA LEU A 653 -0.82 -14.68 1.86
C LEU A 653 -1.47 -13.65 2.80
N PRO A 654 -1.03 -12.38 2.79
CA PRO A 654 -1.73 -11.30 3.46
C PRO A 654 -3.04 -11.01 2.73
N VAL A 655 -4.09 -10.76 3.51
CA VAL A 655 -5.43 -10.43 3.01
C VAL A 655 -5.86 -9.10 3.63
N TRP A 656 -6.07 -8.10 2.78
CA TRP A 656 -6.70 -6.83 3.15
C TRP A 656 -8.15 -6.80 2.71
N ASP A 657 -8.98 -6.06 3.44
CA ASP A 657 -10.43 -6.03 3.27
C ASP A 657 -11.00 -4.66 3.69
N ALA A 658 -12.33 -4.54 3.77
CA ALA A 658 -12.98 -3.29 4.17
C ALA A 658 -12.80 -2.96 5.67
N ILE A 659 -12.65 -3.98 6.52
CA ILE A 659 -12.41 -3.82 7.95
C ILE A 659 -10.95 -3.44 8.20
N THR A 660 -9.97 -4.06 7.52
CA THR A 660 -8.56 -3.62 7.63
C THR A 660 -8.37 -2.17 7.19
N CYS A 661 -9.15 -1.73 6.18
CA CYS A 661 -9.15 -0.34 5.74
C CYS A 661 -9.66 0.60 6.84
N ALA A 662 -10.80 0.27 7.46
CA ALA A 662 -11.37 1.04 8.55
C ALA A 662 -10.45 1.06 9.79
N ASP A 663 -9.93 -0.09 10.21
CA ASP A 663 -9.02 -0.21 11.34
C ASP A 663 -7.74 0.63 11.12
N PHE A 664 -7.19 0.68 9.90
CA PHE A 664 -6.09 1.58 9.54
C PHE A 664 -6.43 3.06 9.77
N PHE A 665 -7.55 3.55 9.21
CA PHE A 665 -7.93 4.96 9.35
C PHE A 665 -8.30 5.33 10.79
N ILE A 666 -9.01 4.46 11.51
CA ILE A 666 -9.43 4.71 12.90
C ILE A 666 -8.25 4.60 13.87
N SER A 667 -7.26 3.72 13.63
CA SER A 667 -6.04 3.63 14.46
C SER A 667 -5.28 4.96 14.56
N SER A 668 -5.26 5.76 13.48
CA SER A 668 -4.64 7.09 13.46
C SER A 668 -5.26 8.09 14.46
N ARG A 669 -6.46 7.79 14.99
CA ARG A 669 -7.21 8.57 16.00
C ARG A 669 -7.26 7.89 17.38
N LYS A 670 -6.82 6.63 17.51
CA LYS A 670 -6.73 5.90 18.80
C LYS A 670 -5.54 6.40 19.64
N ASP A 671 -5.71 6.32 20.96
CA ASP A 671 -4.62 6.37 21.94
C ASP A 671 -3.75 5.10 21.83
N ASN A 672 -2.43 5.22 21.97
CA ASN A 672 -1.55 4.05 21.90
C ASN A 672 -1.34 3.44 23.31
N PRO A 673 -1.78 2.19 23.58
CA PRO A 673 -1.69 1.60 24.92
C PRO A 673 -0.25 1.21 25.33
N ARG A 674 0.73 1.29 24.42
CA ARG A 674 2.11 0.82 24.63
C ARG A 674 3.10 1.97 24.89
N PHE A 675 2.89 3.13 24.26
CA PHE A 675 3.77 4.30 24.36
C PHE A 675 3.01 5.63 24.28
N GLY A 676 3.72 6.76 24.25
CA GLY A 676 3.10 8.08 24.08
C GLY A 676 2.53 8.65 25.37
N LEU A 677 1.35 9.28 25.29
CA LEU A 677 0.74 9.92 26.47
C LEU A 677 0.00 8.92 27.34
N ASN A 678 -0.77 8.02 26.71
CA ASN A 678 -1.81 7.20 27.33
C ASN A 678 -2.91 8.00 28.07
N GLN A 679 -4.12 7.45 28.08
CA GLN A 679 -5.28 7.91 28.84
C GLN A 679 -5.69 9.39 28.60
N TRP A 680 -5.27 9.97 27.46
CA TRP A 680 -5.76 11.26 26.97
C TRP A 680 -7.14 11.14 26.31
N GLN A 681 -7.52 9.92 25.93
CA GLN A 681 -8.79 9.55 25.35
C GLN A 681 -9.62 8.73 26.34
N ALA A 682 -10.94 8.73 26.16
CA ALA A 682 -11.81 7.72 26.74
C ALA A 682 -11.73 6.44 25.90
N ASP A 683 -11.62 5.32 26.61
CA ASP A 683 -11.76 3.99 26.05
C ASP A 683 -13.22 3.80 25.57
N TRP A 684 -13.46 2.96 24.56
CA TRP A 684 -14.84 2.58 24.20
C TRP A 684 -15.42 1.71 25.33
N ASP A 685 -16.69 1.90 25.65
CA ASP A 685 -17.40 1.16 26.71
C ASP A 685 -17.85 -0.24 26.27
N GLY A 686 -17.64 -0.60 25.01
CA GLY A 686 -18.10 -1.87 24.42
C GLY A 686 -19.60 -1.88 24.15
N ILE A 687 -20.29 -0.74 24.27
CA ILE A 687 -21.70 -0.58 23.97
C ILE A 687 -21.83 0.02 22.58
N GLN A 688 -22.63 -0.65 21.74
CA GLN A 688 -22.96 -0.20 20.40
C GLN A 688 -24.41 0.30 20.38
N ASP A 689 -24.65 1.47 19.78
CA ASP A 689 -26.01 1.94 19.47
C ASP A 689 -26.68 0.93 18.52
N GLU A 690 -27.86 0.39 18.88
CA GLU A 690 -28.67 -0.40 17.96
C GLU A 690 -29.03 0.43 16.71
N TYR A 691 -29.02 -0.19 15.53
CA TYR A 691 -29.37 0.47 14.27
C TYR A 691 -30.39 -0.33 13.44
N THR A 692 -31.56 0.27 13.24
CA THR A 692 -32.52 -0.09 12.18
C THR A 692 -32.43 0.91 11.03
N LEU A 693 -32.70 0.45 9.79
CA LEU A 693 -32.52 1.27 8.60
C LEU A 693 -33.32 2.56 8.71
N GLY A 694 -32.64 3.70 8.52
CA GLY A 694 -33.29 5.00 8.52
C GLY A 694 -33.79 5.53 9.87
N GLN A 695 -33.48 4.90 11.01
CA GLN A 695 -33.93 5.37 12.33
C GLN A 695 -33.51 6.80 12.67
N ASN A 696 -32.42 7.28 12.08
CA ASN A 696 -31.87 8.62 12.27
C ASN A 696 -32.31 9.63 11.19
N LEU A 697 -33.22 9.24 10.29
CA LEU A 697 -33.81 10.15 9.30
C LEU A 697 -34.95 10.98 9.92
N SER A 698 -35.24 12.15 9.35
CA SER A 698 -36.50 12.84 9.61
C SER A 698 -37.65 12.08 8.93
N GLN A 699 -38.90 12.29 9.36
CA GLN A 699 -40.06 11.63 8.74
C GLN A 699 -40.18 11.90 7.23
N GLU A 700 -39.79 13.09 6.77
CA GLU A 700 -39.73 13.45 5.34
C GLU A 700 -38.59 12.74 4.57
N ALA A 701 -37.54 12.31 5.27
CA ALA A 701 -36.46 11.54 4.68
C ALA A 701 -36.74 10.02 4.76
N GLN A 702 -37.45 9.56 5.79
CA GLN A 702 -37.98 8.19 5.87
C GLN A 702 -39.02 7.91 4.79
N SER A 703 -39.92 8.86 4.48
CA SER A 703 -40.90 8.72 3.39
C SER A 703 -40.31 8.73 1.97
N ARG A 704 -38.97 8.78 1.86
CA ARG A 704 -38.20 8.69 0.62
C ARG A 704 -37.28 7.47 0.57
N LEU A 705 -37.32 6.62 1.60
CA LEU A 705 -36.70 5.30 1.55
C LEU A 705 -37.42 4.42 0.52
N LEU A 706 -36.67 3.52 -0.09
CA LEU A 706 -37.16 2.51 -1.02
C LEU A 706 -37.37 1.16 -0.33
N ASN A 707 -36.60 0.89 0.73
CA ASN A 707 -36.60 -0.39 1.46
C ASN A 707 -36.84 -0.21 2.98
N ALA A 708 -37.88 0.56 3.34
CA ALA A 708 -38.29 0.86 4.72
C ALA A 708 -39.07 -0.27 5.41
#